data_AF-J2V1W2-F1
#
_entry.id   AF-J2V1W2-F1
#
_cell.length_a   1.000
_cell.length_b   1.000
_cell.length_c   1.000
_cell.angle_alpha   90.00
_cell.angle_beta   90.00
_cell.angle_gamma   90.00
#
_symmetry.space_group_name_H-M   'P 1'
#
loop_
_entity.id
_entity.type
_entity.pdbx_description
1 polymer ?
#
loop_
_entity_poly.entity_id
_entity_poly.type
_entity_poly.pdbx_seq_one_letter_code
_entity_poly.pdbx_strand_id
1 'polypeptide(L)'
;MTKRIKRSALNLCVATILTAFLAGCKDKEDTAVEAVSTFSTVVAEAVVTPPVSTGSSEEPVIGTVTVVPGTRSAVTPQPVPNTQTSVPAVTTTVPTAPTNNNTQTEARTAEPHTGTFPQTIVTEPAAPTSTKSTSNPTPLVESQSTATITVPKDNIAATDPLLIINGGKLTANKQDGAPVLAAETVKATRFITTAPDTIEDPTFWSSPAYEYNLGNLIATVGVDSTSFAKSNVIITPIRGWLRYPLQSVSPITPNQYPLIVFLHGQHDPYVTNFHGYDYLAENLASHGYIVLSIDANAVNGELVTAPGYHGGDSSSESRAQLVLGTLDRLKQINEHGQVDKNGNPGALNILRGKIDFDHIGIMGHSRGGQGIANTIKFNKSRRGASYAGLVTALLFDPDRFSTEYPDLGDSFAAATTTTKASLDEPKFAAAINKYNIFYAEGGGVASPYDFKAAFLLAPTDFGGNTDLNNVPLGVLLPTCDGDMLNLQGAVSFDHNRYGGKGDKAPRYQITVHGSNHNFYNTIWAQDDFRLGKGPDHCLTNRYDSIRVAADDQRRDGLFLINSFMRYHVGGEEKFASWWKGMARLPDAACPFGRGPCDERVALTIQKNESQRKPIQYFTMANSDKVNLLGGAVTYSGFDKTATCEMPSGAMTAGICSRSRISDFEFEPWGGSGLRSIAEHAELSWTKAGATITNDLLGTSADSHDTLSFRLAVVRPMGQEVLVTLTDSAGKEATIEASEFSGAVYNAPRTKAEGRPLIDDPIDKPYSSGQTKMLLNMVAIPLKAFVGVDTTQLKELKLTFPKESGKVALADIQFQTFGRDKFGPRLVAAKK
;
A
#
# COMPACT_ATOMS: atom_id res chain seq x y z
N MET A 1 9.53 -51.75 -34.76
CA MET A 1 8.89 -53.10 -34.69
C MET A 1 8.22 -53.27 -33.33
N THR A 2 7.26 -54.20 -33.20
CA THR A 2 6.70 -54.78 -31.93
C THR A 2 6.20 -53.81 -30.83
N LYS A 3 4.91 -53.78 -30.46
CA LYS A 3 4.17 -54.76 -29.60
C LYS A 3 4.76 -54.86 -28.17
N ARG A 4 3.99 -54.82 -27.06
CA ARG A 4 2.52 -54.94 -26.79
C ARG A 4 2.19 -54.26 -25.43
N ILE A 5 1.05 -53.58 -25.22
CA ILE A 5 -0.27 -54.11 -24.73
C ILE A 5 -0.16 -54.82 -23.36
N LYS A 6 -0.91 -54.47 -22.29
CA LYS A 6 -2.39 -54.59 -22.16
C LYS A 6 -2.99 -53.85 -20.93
N ARG A 7 -4.11 -53.12 -21.15
CA ARG A 7 -5.44 -53.07 -20.43
C ARG A 7 -5.51 -52.90 -18.88
N SER A 8 -6.64 -52.48 -18.27
CA SER A 8 -8.05 -52.29 -18.73
C SER A 8 -8.57 -50.89 -18.31
N ALA A 9 -9.56 -50.22 -18.92
CA ALA A 9 -10.69 -50.56 -19.81
C ALA A 9 -12.01 -51.00 -19.11
N LEU A 10 -13.12 -50.58 -19.77
CA LEU A 10 -14.57 -50.67 -19.47
C LEU A 10 -15.17 -49.39 -18.83
N ASN A 11 -16.39 -48.92 -19.13
CA ASN A 11 -17.32 -49.07 -20.29
C ASN A 11 -18.52 -48.08 -20.08
N LEU A 12 -19.36 -47.64 -21.03
CA LEU A 12 -19.32 -47.48 -22.51
C LEU A 12 -20.59 -46.72 -22.99
N CYS A 13 -20.59 -46.23 -24.25
CA CYS A 13 -21.77 -46.05 -25.13
C CYS A 13 -22.72 -44.86 -24.86
N VAL A 14 -23.43 -44.28 -25.84
CA VAL A 14 -23.57 -44.50 -27.31
C VAL A 14 -23.48 -43.08 -27.96
N ALA A 15 -22.64 -42.72 -28.94
CA ALA A 15 -22.57 -43.13 -30.37
C ALA A 15 -23.87 -42.77 -31.16
N THR A 16 -23.88 -42.32 -32.43
CA THR A 16 -22.82 -42.13 -33.45
C THR A 16 -23.28 -41.24 -34.64
N ILE A 17 -22.34 -40.81 -35.50
CA ILE A 17 -22.47 -40.56 -36.98
C ILE A 17 -23.21 -39.28 -37.47
N LEU A 18 -22.89 -38.66 -38.64
CA LEU A 18 -21.62 -38.39 -39.36
C LEU A 18 -21.89 -37.51 -40.62
N THR A 19 -21.14 -36.42 -40.87
CA THR A 19 -20.89 -35.75 -42.21
C THR A 19 -22.10 -35.25 -43.06
N ALA A 20 -21.97 -34.41 -44.11
CA ALA A 20 -21.14 -33.23 -44.44
C ALA A 20 -21.58 -32.65 -45.82
N PHE A 21 -21.04 -31.48 -46.22
CA PHE A 21 -20.94 -30.85 -47.57
C PHE A 21 -21.74 -29.56 -47.92
N LEU A 22 -20.96 -28.50 -48.15
CA LEU A 22 -20.96 -27.45 -49.21
C LEU A 22 -22.19 -26.64 -49.65
N ALA A 23 -21.82 -25.43 -50.16
CA ALA A 23 -22.55 -24.50 -51.04
C ALA A 23 -23.67 -23.64 -50.40
N GLY A 24 -23.93 -22.49 -51.00
CA GLY A 24 -24.91 -21.52 -50.49
C GLY A 24 -25.35 -20.45 -51.50
N CYS A 25 -26.38 -19.70 -51.09
CA CYS A 25 -26.96 -18.49 -51.69
C CYS A 25 -27.25 -17.53 -50.52
N LYS A 26 -27.08 -16.20 -50.56
CA LYS A 26 -27.33 -15.14 -51.56
C LYS A 26 -28.66 -14.39 -51.30
N ASP A 27 -28.49 -13.18 -50.76
CA ASP A 27 -29.27 -11.92 -50.85
C ASP A 27 -30.81 -11.90 -50.75
N LYS A 28 -31.33 -11.19 -49.73
CA LYS A 28 -32.38 -10.10 -49.75
C LYS A 28 -33.08 -9.97 -48.37
N GLU A 29 -32.98 -8.84 -47.67
CA GLU A 29 -33.75 -7.57 -47.75
C GLU A 29 -34.96 -7.50 -46.78
N ASP A 30 -34.92 -6.48 -45.90
CA ASP A 30 -35.94 -5.80 -45.08
C ASP A 30 -37.41 -6.27 -45.12
N THR A 31 -38.13 -6.35 -43.98
CA THR A 31 -38.72 -5.14 -43.36
C THR A 31 -39.41 -5.39 -41.98
N ALA A 32 -39.42 -4.34 -41.16
CA ALA A 32 -40.51 -3.85 -40.30
C ALA A 32 -41.12 -4.67 -39.10
N VAL A 33 -41.05 -4.01 -37.93
CA VAL A 33 -42.14 -3.77 -36.93
C VAL A 33 -42.47 -4.79 -35.83
N GLU A 34 -42.48 -4.23 -34.61
CA GLU A 34 -43.15 -4.55 -33.33
C GLU A 34 -43.80 -5.92 -33.05
N ALA A 35 -43.39 -6.52 -31.92
CA ALA A 35 -44.29 -7.17 -30.96
C ALA A 35 -43.71 -7.12 -29.53
N VAL A 36 -44.15 -6.16 -28.70
CA VAL A 36 -43.84 -6.16 -27.26
C VAL A 36 -44.88 -7.00 -26.53
N SER A 37 -44.49 -8.16 -25.98
CA SER A 37 -45.35 -8.96 -25.09
C SER A 37 -45.11 -8.56 -23.63
N THR A 38 -46.03 -7.79 -23.06
CA THR A 38 -46.02 -7.44 -21.63
C THR A 38 -46.43 -8.63 -20.75
N PHE A 39 -45.81 -8.74 -19.59
CA PHE A 39 -46.40 -9.40 -18.42
C PHE A 39 -46.08 -8.58 -17.17
N SER A 40 -47.08 -7.83 -16.71
CA SER A 40 -47.00 -7.06 -15.46
C SER A 40 -47.47 -7.92 -14.29
N THR A 41 -46.79 -7.80 -13.15
CA THR A 41 -47.36 -8.18 -11.84
C THR A 41 -47.14 -7.02 -10.88
N VAL A 42 -48.17 -6.69 -10.10
CA VAL A 42 -48.24 -5.44 -9.33
C VAL A 42 -47.48 -5.55 -8.01
N VAL A 43 -46.71 -4.51 -7.68
CA VAL A 43 -46.32 -4.20 -6.29
C VAL A 43 -47.06 -2.94 -5.89
N ALA A 44 -47.82 -3.01 -4.79
CA ALA A 44 -48.52 -1.86 -4.23
C ALA A 44 -47.65 -1.18 -3.16
N GLU A 45 -47.51 0.14 -3.22
CA GLU A 45 -46.82 0.91 -2.20
C GLU A 45 -47.69 1.00 -0.93
N ALA A 46 -47.09 0.67 0.23
CA ALA A 46 -47.71 0.84 1.54
C ALA A 46 -46.83 1.76 2.39
N VAL A 47 -47.16 3.06 2.38
CA VAL A 47 -46.50 4.06 3.23
C VAL A 47 -46.92 3.85 4.68
N VAL A 48 -45.97 3.45 5.54
CA VAL A 48 -46.17 3.34 6.98
C VAL A 48 -45.31 4.39 7.69
N THR A 49 -45.96 5.35 8.33
CA THR A 49 -45.30 6.35 9.17
C THR A 49 -45.00 5.79 10.57
N PRO A 50 -43.87 6.15 11.20
CA PRO A 50 -43.58 5.75 12.57
C PRO A 50 -44.44 6.56 13.57
N PRO A 51 -44.95 5.94 14.65
CA PRO A 51 -45.75 6.64 15.66
C PRO A 51 -44.88 7.50 16.57
N VAL A 52 -45.35 8.72 16.84
CA VAL A 52 -44.79 9.59 17.88
C VAL A 52 -45.21 9.07 19.26
N SER A 53 -44.26 8.85 20.16
CA SER A 53 -44.54 8.52 21.56
C SER A 53 -44.58 9.80 22.40
N THR A 54 -45.77 10.21 22.84
CA THR A 54 -45.98 11.29 23.81
C THR A 54 -46.12 10.71 25.22
N GLY A 55 -45.27 11.12 26.17
CA GLY A 55 -45.34 10.60 27.53
C GLY A 55 -44.33 11.22 28.50
N SER A 56 -44.60 12.45 28.95
CA SER A 56 -43.85 13.08 30.04
C SER A 56 -44.81 13.83 30.97
N SER A 57 -44.88 13.43 32.24
CA SER A 57 -45.72 14.05 33.25
C SER A 57 -45.07 14.00 34.64
N GLU A 58 -44.96 15.18 35.26
CA GLU A 58 -44.86 15.45 36.70
C GLU A 58 -43.53 15.14 37.44
N GLU A 59 -42.87 16.24 37.85
CA GLU A 59 -41.94 16.35 38.98
C GLU A 59 -42.72 16.32 40.34
N PRO A 60 -42.13 16.58 41.54
CA PRO A 60 -40.70 16.69 41.96
C PRO A 60 -40.39 15.81 43.20
N VAL A 61 -39.19 15.98 43.83
CA VAL A 61 -39.05 16.29 45.28
C VAL A 61 -37.57 16.54 45.72
N ILE A 62 -37.30 17.78 46.12
CA ILE A 62 -36.48 18.29 47.26
C ILE A 62 -35.09 17.68 47.60
N GLY A 63 -34.07 18.54 47.58
CA GLY A 63 -33.01 18.61 48.63
C GLY A 63 -31.60 18.09 48.24
N THR A 64 -30.49 18.66 48.72
CA THR A 64 -30.27 19.91 49.51
C THR A 64 -28.81 20.39 49.32
N VAL A 65 -28.54 21.70 49.42
CA VAL A 65 -27.17 22.26 49.39
C VAL A 65 -26.56 22.31 50.80
N THR A 66 -25.27 21.99 50.94
CA THR A 66 -24.47 22.34 52.14
C THR A 66 -23.04 22.76 51.78
N VAL A 67 -22.57 23.83 52.45
CA VAL A 67 -21.19 24.39 52.51
C VAL A 67 -21.04 24.85 53.99
N VAL A 68 -19.89 25.06 54.65
CA VAL A 68 -18.52 25.54 54.34
C VAL A 68 -17.58 24.97 55.47
N PRO A 69 -16.39 25.51 55.87
CA PRO A 69 -15.29 26.25 55.21
C PRO A 69 -13.85 25.78 55.60
N GLY A 70 -12.83 26.33 54.91
CA GLY A 70 -11.52 26.70 55.51
C GLY A 70 -10.36 25.69 55.37
N THR A 71 -9.09 26.11 55.37
CA THR A 71 -8.48 27.45 55.62
C THR A 71 -7.34 27.80 54.63
N ARG A 72 -6.93 29.09 54.59
CA ARG A 72 -5.80 29.64 53.78
C ARG A 72 -4.49 29.63 54.60
N SER A 73 -3.28 29.82 54.05
CA SER A 73 -2.65 31.05 53.51
C SER A 73 -1.13 30.79 53.35
N ALA A 74 -0.24 31.56 52.70
CA ALA A 74 -0.22 32.67 51.71
C ALA A 74 1.25 32.73 51.14
N VAL A 75 1.76 33.62 50.26
CA VAL A 75 1.79 35.12 50.25
C VAL A 75 2.05 35.67 48.81
N THR A 76 1.64 36.93 48.60
CA THR A 76 1.63 37.85 47.42
C THR A 76 3.00 38.56 47.14
N PRO A 77 3.22 39.62 46.28
CA PRO A 77 2.35 40.63 45.58
C PRO A 77 2.71 40.94 44.07
N GLN A 78 2.28 41.99 43.34
CA GLN A 78 1.00 42.74 43.11
C GLN A 78 1.13 43.51 41.73
N PRO A 79 0.05 43.95 41.02
CA PRO A 79 0.12 44.43 39.60
C PRO A 79 -0.60 45.77 39.24
N VAL A 80 -0.53 46.14 37.93
CA VAL A 80 -1.31 47.15 37.13
C VAL A 80 -1.13 48.67 37.43
N PRO A 81 -1.35 49.56 36.44
CA PRO A 81 -2.65 50.25 36.28
C PRO A 81 -3.18 50.42 34.82
N ASN A 82 -4.31 51.13 34.64
CA ASN A 82 -5.33 50.95 33.58
C ASN A 82 -5.86 52.31 33.00
N THR A 83 -6.52 52.32 31.83
CA THR A 83 -7.52 53.36 31.42
C THR A 83 -8.38 52.98 30.20
N GLN A 84 -9.64 53.47 30.14
CA GLN A 84 -10.64 53.22 29.08
C GLN A 84 -11.79 54.28 29.11
N THR A 85 -12.25 54.78 27.95
CA THR A 85 -13.50 55.58 27.71
C THR A 85 -13.76 55.73 26.19
N SER A 86 -14.95 56.03 25.64
CA SER A 86 -16.37 55.74 25.97
C SER A 86 -17.29 56.10 24.77
N VAL A 87 -18.55 55.60 24.73
CA VAL A 87 -19.50 55.60 23.57
C VAL A 87 -20.32 56.90 23.40
N PRO A 88 -21.08 57.12 22.27
CA PRO A 88 -22.48 56.67 22.15
C PRO A 88 -22.89 56.11 20.74
N ALA A 89 -24.15 55.65 20.58
CA ALA A 89 -24.66 54.83 19.45
C ALA A 89 -26.04 55.29 18.91
N VAL A 90 -26.58 54.66 17.84
CA VAL A 90 -28.04 54.54 17.54
C VAL A 90 -28.37 53.48 16.43
N THR A 91 -29.62 53.00 16.44
CA THR A 91 -30.38 51.91 15.75
C THR A 91 -30.52 51.93 14.20
N THR A 92 -31.10 50.97 13.41
CA THR A 92 -31.98 49.75 13.60
C THR A 92 -32.09 48.81 12.35
N THR A 93 -32.59 47.55 12.52
CA THR A 93 -33.34 46.61 11.58
C THR A 93 -32.82 46.27 10.15
N VAL A 94 -32.60 45.01 9.67
CA VAL A 94 -33.45 43.76 9.54
C VAL A 94 -34.67 43.94 8.58
N PRO A 95 -35.09 43.03 7.63
CA PRO A 95 -34.81 41.58 7.41
C PRO A 95 -34.63 41.03 5.93
N THR A 96 -34.41 39.70 5.80
CA THR A 96 -34.88 38.72 4.76
C THR A 96 -34.45 38.72 3.27
N ALA A 97 -34.34 37.49 2.72
CA ALA A 97 -34.32 37.07 1.29
C ALA A 97 -35.76 36.61 0.85
N PRO A 98 -36.09 36.05 -0.36
CA PRO A 98 -35.23 35.42 -1.39
C PRO A 98 -35.68 35.60 -2.89
N THR A 99 -35.21 34.69 -3.78
CA THR A 99 -35.75 34.22 -5.09
C THR A 99 -35.50 34.96 -6.43
N ASN A 100 -35.00 34.15 -7.38
CA ASN A 100 -35.40 33.96 -8.80
C ASN A 100 -35.11 34.98 -9.93
N ASN A 101 -34.28 34.49 -10.87
CA ASN A 101 -34.50 34.39 -12.33
C ASN A 101 -34.28 35.56 -13.32
N ASN A 102 -33.87 35.09 -14.51
CA ASN A 102 -34.04 35.65 -15.86
C ASN A 102 -33.22 36.88 -16.31
N THR A 103 -32.13 36.56 -17.01
CA THR A 103 -31.89 36.95 -18.42
C THR A 103 -32.37 38.33 -18.91
N GLN A 104 -31.42 39.12 -19.44
CA GLN A 104 -31.49 39.47 -20.86
C GLN A 104 -30.12 39.80 -21.46
N THR A 105 -30.06 39.69 -22.79
CA THR A 105 -28.88 39.87 -23.64
C THR A 105 -28.83 41.25 -24.27
N GLU A 106 -27.63 41.85 -24.33
CA GLU A 106 -27.14 42.69 -25.44
C GLU A 106 -25.64 42.96 -25.18
N ALA A 107 -24.70 43.14 -26.12
CA ALA A 107 -24.41 42.68 -27.49
C ALA A 107 -23.52 43.76 -28.15
N ARG A 108 -22.47 43.36 -28.90
CA ARG A 108 -21.53 44.22 -29.68
C ARG A 108 -20.49 45.01 -28.84
N THR A 109 -19.25 45.28 -29.29
CA THR A 109 -18.43 44.76 -30.43
C THR A 109 -16.93 45.10 -30.24
N ALA A 110 -16.06 44.27 -30.83
CA ALA A 110 -14.77 44.60 -31.48
C ALA A 110 -13.57 45.16 -30.66
N GLU A 111 -12.64 44.24 -30.35
CA GLU A 111 -11.16 44.35 -30.52
C GLU A 111 -10.37 45.55 -29.88
N PRO A 112 -9.04 45.70 -30.10
CA PRO A 112 -8.08 44.95 -29.28
C PRO A 112 -6.99 45.84 -28.65
N HIS A 113 -6.56 45.52 -27.42
CA HIS A 113 -5.43 46.23 -26.79
C HIS A 113 -4.29 45.31 -26.32
N THR A 114 -3.15 45.50 -27.00
CA THR A 114 -1.81 45.02 -26.64
C THR A 114 -1.34 45.61 -25.31
N GLY A 115 -0.85 44.78 -24.39
CA GLY A 115 -0.20 45.20 -23.14
C GLY A 115 1.17 44.55 -22.97
N THR A 116 2.22 45.21 -23.46
CA THR A 116 3.60 44.72 -23.35
C THR A 116 4.20 44.93 -21.97
N PHE A 117 4.82 43.89 -21.40
CA PHE A 117 5.81 44.03 -20.33
C PHE A 117 7.21 43.63 -20.85
N PRO A 118 8.29 44.27 -20.36
CA PRO A 118 9.58 44.26 -21.05
C PRO A 118 10.40 42.98 -20.80
N GLN A 119 11.10 42.52 -21.84
CA GLN A 119 12.26 41.65 -21.66
C GLN A 119 13.51 42.50 -21.42
N THR A 120 14.29 42.17 -20.40
CA THR A 120 15.64 42.71 -20.20
C THR A 120 16.65 41.72 -20.73
N ILE A 121 17.44 42.15 -21.72
CA ILE A 121 18.44 41.32 -22.40
C ILE A 121 19.61 41.02 -21.45
N VAL A 122 19.99 39.76 -21.33
CA VAL A 122 21.24 39.34 -20.66
C VAL A 122 22.33 39.16 -21.72
N THR A 123 23.28 40.08 -21.76
CA THR A 123 24.54 39.93 -22.51
C THR A 123 25.60 39.29 -21.64
N GLU A 124 26.47 38.46 -22.23
CA GLU A 124 27.66 37.92 -21.57
C GLU A 124 28.62 39.03 -21.08
N PRO A 125 29.43 38.73 -20.05
CA PRO A 125 30.83 39.15 -20.08
C PRO A 125 31.82 37.99 -19.88
N ALA A 126 33.02 38.17 -20.43
CA ALA A 126 34.06 37.14 -20.55
C ALA A 126 34.76 36.75 -19.24
N ALA A 127 35.48 35.61 -19.29
CA ALA A 127 36.30 35.09 -18.19
C ALA A 127 37.62 35.87 -17.98
N PRO A 128 38.13 35.95 -16.74
CA PRO A 128 39.51 36.33 -16.44
C PRO A 128 40.39 35.13 -15.99
N THR A 129 41.71 35.27 -16.16
CA THR A 129 42.73 34.29 -15.78
C THR A 129 43.37 34.57 -14.40
N SER A 130 44.22 33.65 -13.94
CA SER A 130 44.76 33.56 -12.56
C SER A 130 45.86 34.58 -12.18
N THR A 131 45.93 34.97 -10.89
CA THR A 131 47.15 34.81 -10.03
C THR A 131 46.95 35.08 -8.52
N LYS A 132 47.58 34.24 -7.68
CA LYS A 132 48.29 34.43 -6.36
C LYS A 132 48.27 35.83 -5.65
N SER A 133 48.31 35.99 -4.31
CA SER A 133 48.42 35.08 -3.13
C SER A 133 48.24 35.82 -1.76
N THR A 134 48.20 35.08 -0.63
CA THR A 134 48.24 35.52 0.82
C THR A 134 46.96 36.18 1.40
N SER A 135 46.64 36.15 2.71
CA SER A 135 47.39 35.80 3.95
C SER A 135 46.51 35.15 5.08
N ASN A 136 47.12 34.82 6.25
CA ASN A 136 46.51 34.14 7.42
C ASN A 136 45.62 35.03 8.33
N PRO A 137 44.82 34.41 9.24
CA PRO A 137 44.65 34.92 10.62
C PRO A 137 44.82 33.84 11.73
N THR A 138 45.28 34.24 12.93
CA THR A 138 45.45 33.41 14.17
C THR A 138 45.79 34.35 15.35
N PRO A 139 45.64 34.00 16.65
CA PRO A 139 44.46 33.53 17.41
C PRO A 139 44.15 34.39 18.68
N LEU A 140 43.06 34.05 19.40
CA LEU A 140 42.86 34.30 20.85
C LEU A 140 42.15 33.04 21.41
N VAL A 141 42.64 32.18 22.33
CA VAL A 141 43.37 32.27 23.63
C VAL A 141 42.44 32.05 24.84
N GLU A 142 42.74 31.03 25.65
CA GLU A 142 41.95 30.52 26.79
C GLU A 142 42.49 30.93 28.19
N SER A 143 41.88 30.34 29.24
CA SER A 143 42.40 30.01 30.60
C SER A 143 41.87 30.87 31.77
N GLN A 144 41.80 30.40 33.05
CA GLN A 144 42.32 29.18 33.70
C GLN A 144 41.32 28.59 34.75
N SER A 145 41.47 27.29 35.09
CA SER A 145 41.34 26.70 36.47
C SER A 145 39.96 26.66 37.20
N THR A 146 39.64 25.74 38.12
CA THR A 146 40.16 24.38 38.50
C THR A 146 39.13 23.68 39.41
N ALA A 147 39.00 22.34 39.31
CA ALA A 147 38.54 21.47 40.40
C ALA A 147 39.12 20.05 40.19
N THR A 148 39.40 19.32 41.27
CA THR A 148 40.25 18.11 41.24
C THR A 148 39.51 16.85 41.66
N ILE A 149 39.70 15.75 40.94
CA ILE A 149 39.45 14.38 41.44
C ILE A 149 40.70 13.53 41.19
N THR A 150 41.18 12.86 42.23
CA THR A 150 42.39 12.04 42.20
C THR A 150 42.04 10.57 41.98
N VAL A 151 42.76 9.89 41.07
CA VAL A 151 42.74 8.42 40.94
C VAL A 151 44.13 7.88 41.31
N PRO A 152 44.25 6.93 42.25
CA PRO A 152 45.54 6.32 42.58
C PRO A 152 46.11 5.51 41.40
N LYS A 153 47.45 5.49 41.29
CA LYS A 153 48.15 4.48 40.49
C LYS A 153 48.33 3.23 41.35
N ASP A 154 48.00 2.07 40.80
CA ASP A 154 48.82 0.86 40.98
C ASP A 154 48.56 -0.15 39.85
N ASN A 155 49.66 -0.69 39.31
CA ASN A 155 49.88 -1.95 38.57
C ASN A 155 48.65 -2.60 37.86
N ILE A 156 48.73 -2.91 36.55
CA ILE A 156 49.64 -3.93 35.99
C ILE A 156 50.03 -3.59 34.53
N ALA A 157 51.19 -4.09 34.08
CA ALA A 157 51.77 -3.82 32.77
C ALA A 157 51.18 -4.68 31.62
N ALA A 158 51.30 -4.18 30.39
CA ALA A 158 51.03 -4.93 29.17
C ALA A 158 52.29 -5.65 28.66
N THR A 159 52.16 -6.93 28.31
CA THR A 159 53.07 -7.67 27.41
C THR A 159 52.28 -8.75 26.68
N ASP A 160 52.51 -8.88 25.38
CA ASP A 160 52.04 -9.98 24.52
C ASP A 160 53.18 -11.00 24.31
N PRO A 161 52.98 -12.26 24.72
CA PRO A 161 53.75 -13.40 24.26
C PRO A 161 52.86 -14.56 23.75
N LEU A 162 53.22 -15.33 22.72
CA LEU A 162 54.52 -15.43 22.04
C LEU A 162 54.36 -16.19 20.71
N LEU A 163 55.04 -15.74 19.65
CA LEU A 163 55.21 -16.51 18.41
C LEU A 163 56.71 -16.56 18.05
N ILE A 164 57.40 -17.63 18.47
CA ILE A 164 58.80 -17.90 18.11
C ILE A 164 58.87 -19.04 17.11
N ILE A 165 59.54 -18.79 15.99
CA ILE A 165 60.06 -19.82 15.09
C ILE A 165 61.58 -19.84 15.26
N ASN A 166 62.12 -20.89 15.88
CA ASN A 166 63.54 -21.22 15.81
C ASN A 166 63.75 -22.70 16.15
N GLY A 167 64.33 -23.48 15.24
CA GLY A 167 64.56 -24.93 15.41
C GLY A 167 63.28 -25.77 15.30
N GLY A 168 63.01 -26.34 14.13
CA GLY A 168 61.75 -27.04 13.85
C GLY A 168 61.60 -28.40 14.53
N LYS A 169 60.92 -28.45 15.68
CA LYS A 169 60.13 -29.61 16.14
C LYS A 169 59.15 -29.23 17.26
N LEU A 170 57.87 -29.59 17.08
CA LEU A 170 56.86 -29.55 18.15
C LEU A 170 56.58 -30.96 18.65
N THR A 171 56.60 -31.15 19.97
CA THR A 171 56.17 -32.38 20.66
C THR A 171 55.04 -32.01 21.62
N ALA A 172 53.89 -32.67 21.47
CA ALA A 172 52.70 -32.35 22.25
C ALA A 172 52.75 -32.97 23.66
N ASN A 173 52.53 -32.16 24.69
CA ASN A 173 52.08 -32.64 25.99
C ASN A 173 50.55 -32.68 26.00
N LYS A 174 49.98 -33.80 26.47
CA LYS A 174 48.57 -33.82 26.91
C LYS A 174 48.46 -33.12 28.26
N GLN A 175 47.43 -32.30 28.42
CA GLN A 175 46.81 -32.04 29.72
C GLN A 175 45.33 -32.39 29.62
N ASP A 176 44.77 -32.86 30.73
CA ASP A 176 43.48 -33.54 30.74
C ASP A 176 42.29 -32.59 30.92
N GLY A 177 41.15 -32.99 30.34
CA GLY A 177 39.84 -32.75 30.94
C GLY A 177 39.42 -31.30 31.21
N ALA A 178 39.57 -30.38 30.25
CA ALA A 178 38.76 -29.17 30.27
C ALA A 178 37.26 -29.54 30.22
N PRO A 179 36.39 -28.95 31.05
CA PRO A 179 34.96 -29.25 31.01
C PRO A 179 34.39 -28.81 29.65
N VAL A 180 33.58 -29.67 29.03
CA VAL A 180 32.85 -29.31 27.82
C VAL A 180 31.85 -28.23 28.20
N LEU A 181 32.11 -26.99 27.78
CA LEU A 181 31.14 -25.90 27.86
C LEU A 181 29.85 -26.37 27.17
N ALA A 182 28.76 -26.38 27.92
CA ALA A 182 27.45 -26.66 27.35
C ALA A 182 27.18 -25.63 26.24
N ALA A 183 26.80 -26.10 25.05
CA ALA A 183 26.48 -25.21 23.95
C ALA A 183 25.31 -24.31 24.36
N GLU A 184 25.53 -23.00 24.40
CA GLU A 184 24.47 -22.04 24.75
C GLU A 184 23.29 -22.21 23.79
N THR A 185 22.12 -22.50 24.35
CA THR A 185 20.87 -22.55 23.61
C THR A 185 20.49 -21.13 23.20
N VAL A 186 20.92 -20.72 22.01
CA VAL A 186 20.62 -19.41 21.41
C VAL A 186 19.11 -19.18 21.42
N LYS A 187 18.62 -18.27 22.29
CA LYS A 187 17.20 -17.92 22.38
C LYS A 187 16.74 -17.39 21.01
N ALA A 188 15.64 -17.94 20.49
CA ALA A 188 15.04 -17.43 19.27
C ALA A 188 14.51 -15.99 19.47
N THR A 189 14.76 -15.12 18.49
CA THR A 189 14.37 -13.70 18.51
C THR A 189 13.46 -13.33 17.34
N ARG A 190 12.65 -12.27 17.52
CA ARG A 190 11.86 -11.63 16.44
C ARG A 190 12.75 -11.25 15.26
N PHE A 191 13.82 -10.52 15.57
CA PHE A 191 14.81 -10.03 14.62
C PHE A 191 16.20 -10.62 14.91
N ILE A 192 16.91 -10.98 13.85
CA ILE A 192 18.27 -11.55 13.87
C ILE A 192 19.29 -10.66 13.14
N THR A 193 18.82 -9.57 12.52
CA THR A 193 19.60 -8.56 11.80
C THR A 193 18.93 -7.19 11.95
N THR A 194 19.63 -6.11 11.62
CA THR A 194 19.01 -4.84 11.20
C THR A 194 19.10 -4.76 9.69
N ALA A 195 18.11 -4.19 9.01
CA ALA A 195 18.18 -4.00 7.56
C ALA A 195 19.22 -2.90 7.22
N PRO A 196 19.95 -3.01 6.09
CA PRO A 196 20.77 -1.90 5.60
C PRO A 196 19.86 -0.73 5.20
N ASP A 197 20.40 0.49 5.27
CA ASP A 197 19.66 1.64 4.77
C ASP A 197 19.58 1.66 3.23
N THR A 198 18.65 2.47 2.72
CA THR A 198 18.47 2.75 1.29
C THR A 198 19.30 3.93 0.79
N ILE A 199 19.83 4.80 1.65
CA ILE A 199 20.58 6.00 1.27
C ILE A 199 22.09 5.72 1.12
N GLU A 200 22.61 4.74 1.87
CA GLU A 200 24.02 4.32 1.85
C GLU A 200 24.45 3.61 0.56
N ASP A 201 25.73 3.79 0.20
CA ASP A 201 26.41 3.23 -0.97
C ASP A 201 25.77 3.51 -2.36
N PRO A 202 25.54 4.78 -2.74
CA PRO A 202 25.08 5.13 -4.09
C PRO A 202 26.09 4.69 -5.15
N THR A 203 25.66 3.87 -6.10
CA THR A 203 26.48 3.28 -7.17
C THR A 203 26.53 4.12 -8.44
N PHE A 204 25.71 5.18 -8.53
CA PHE A 204 25.63 6.11 -9.66
C PHE A 204 25.37 7.54 -9.19
N TRP A 205 25.74 8.51 -10.04
CA TRP A 205 25.14 9.84 -9.99
C TRP A 205 23.75 9.78 -10.62
N SER A 206 22.72 10.20 -9.87
CA SER A 206 21.41 10.48 -10.46
C SER A 206 21.51 11.61 -11.47
N SER A 207 20.73 11.55 -12.54
CA SER A 207 20.45 12.73 -13.37
C SER A 207 19.79 13.83 -12.54
N PRO A 208 19.92 15.10 -12.95
CA PRO A 208 18.88 16.10 -12.69
C PRO A 208 17.53 15.55 -13.14
N ALA A 209 16.45 16.02 -12.53
CA ALA A 209 15.12 15.66 -12.97
C ALA A 209 14.80 16.24 -14.37
N TYR A 210 13.99 15.51 -15.13
CA TYR A 210 13.58 15.88 -16.48
C TYR A 210 12.06 15.73 -16.65
N GLU A 211 11.39 16.80 -17.10
CA GLU A 211 9.99 16.75 -17.54
C GLU A 211 9.90 16.15 -18.95
N TYR A 212 9.30 14.97 -19.07
CA TYR A 212 9.08 14.31 -20.35
C TYR A 212 7.68 14.58 -20.90
N ASN A 213 7.56 14.65 -22.23
CA ASN A 213 6.29 14.57 -22.96
C ASN A 213 6.52 13.78 -24.25
N LEU A 214 5.80 12.67 -24.43
CA LEU A 214 6.04 11.69 -25.51
C LEU A 214 4.92 11.68 -26.57
N GLY A 215 3.88 12.48 -26.38
CA GLY A 215 2.64 12.50 -27.16
C GLY A 215 1.40 12.38 -26.29
N ASN A 216 0.28 12.08 -26.93
CA ASN A 216 -1.04 11.96 -26.29
C ASN A 216 -1.56 10.53 -26.43
N LEU A 217 -2.14 9.97 -25.37
CA LEU A 217 -2.72 8.64 -25.36
C LEU A 217 -4.25 8.74 -25.38
N ILE A 218 -4.90 7.98 -26.26
CA ILE A 218 -6.33 7.70 -26.12
C ILE A 218 -6.51 6.63 -25.04
N ALA A 219 -7.31 6.94 -24.03
CA ALA A 219 -7.67 6.01 -22.97
C ALA A 219 -9.20 5.97 -22.76
N THR A 220 -9.74 4.86 -22.29
CA THR A 220 -11.18 4.70 -21.99
C THR A 220 -11.45 5.00 -20.51
N VAL A 221 -12.57 5.66 -20.23
CA VAL A 221 -13.00 6.07 -18.88
C VAL A 221 -14.36 5.47 -18.55
N GLY A 222 -14.41 4.68 -17.47
CA GLY A 222 -15.59 3.94 -17.02
C GLY A 222 -15.97 4.21 -15.58
N VAL A 223 -17.20 3.83 -15.22
CA VAL A 223 -17.66 3.75 -13.82
C VAL A 223 -17.19 2.48 -13.11
N ASP A 224 -16.77 1.47 -13.89
CA ASP A 224 -16.20 0.20 -13.44
C ASP A 224 -15.05 -0.22 -14.37
N SER A 225 -14.08 -0.99 -13.87
CA SER A 225 -12.88 -1.40 -14.65
C SER A 225 -13.05 -2.75 -15.39
N THR A 226 -14.30 -3.13 -15.70
CA THR A 226 -14.63 -4.43 -16.33
C THR A 226 -15.38 -4.27 -17.65
N SER A 227 -16.38 -3.39 -17.71
CA SER A 227 -17.31 -3.23 -18.84
C SER A 227 -16.65 -2.60 -20.08
N PHE A 228 -15.80 -1.59 -19.89
CA PHE A 228 -15.15 -0.79 -20.94
C PHE A 228 -16.16 -0.24 -21.96
N ALA A 229 -16.90 0.81 -21.57
CA ALA A 229 -17.84 1.50 -22.45
C ALA A 229 -17.12 2.12 -23.67
N LYS A 230 -17.19 1.44 -24.82
CA LYS A 230 -16.36 1.70 -26.02
C LYS A 230 -16.39 3.13 -26.58
N SER A 231 -17.41 3.92 -26.25
CA SER A 231 -17.62 5.29 -26.72
C SER A 231 -17.14 6.38 -25.75
N ASN A 232 -16.72 6.03 -24.53
CA ASN A 232 -16.28 7.02 -23.53
C ASN A 232 -14.75 7.03 -23.41
N VAL A 233 -14.10 7.93 -24.14
CA VAL A 233 -12.64 8.06 -24.18
C VAL A 233 -12.18 9.45 -23.78
N ILE A 234 -10.94 9.55 -23.34
CA ILE A 234 -10.18 10.78 -23.09
C ILE A 234 -8.91 10.81 -23.94
N ILE A 235 -8.36 12.01 -24.11
CA ILE A 235 -7.00 12.23 -24.61
C ILE A 235 -6.15 12.66 -23.40
N THR A 236 -5.23 11.81 -22.97
CA THR A 236 -4.37 12.05 -21.80
C THR A 236 -2.90 12.13 -22.22
N PRO A 237 -2.16 13.21 -21.92
CA PRO A 237 -0.75 13.33 -22.30
C PRO A 237 0.13 12.24 -21.67
N ILE A 238 1.00 11.62 -22.46
CA ILE A 238 2.08 10.73 -21.99
C ILE A 238 3.22 11.63 -21.51
N ARG A 239 3.03 12.25 -20.35
CA ARG A 239 3.98 13.20 -19.75
C ARG A 239 4.23 12.90 -18.27
N GLY A 240 5.26 13.53 -17.70
CA GLY A 240 5.63 13.33 -16.30
C GLY A 240 7.07 13.70 -16.02
N TRP A 241 7.63 13.13 -14.96
CA TRP A 241 8.94 13.45 -14.39
C TRP A 241 9.84 12.22 -14.42
N LEU A 242 11.11 12.38 -14.81
CA LEU A 242 12.09 11.29 -14.97
C LEU A 242 13.38 11.58 -14.19
N ARG A 243 13.96 10.55 -13.58
CA ARG A 243 15.39 10.47 -13.27
C ARG A 243 16.01 9.17 -13.79
N TYR A 244 17.30 9.20 -14.11
CA TYR A 244 18.05 8.05 -14.64
C TYR A 244 19.52 8.07 -14.17
N PRO A 245 20.25 6.94 -14.23
CA PRO A 245 21.65 6.88 -13.82
C PRO A 245 22.56 7.51 -14.90
N LEU A 246 23.43 8.45 -14.52
CA LEU A 246 24.37 9.12 -15.43
C LEU A 246 25.70 8.37 -15.56
N GLN A 247 26.50 8.40 -14.49
CA GLN A 247 27.84 7.81 -14.43
C GLN A 247 27.90 6.90 -13.21
N SER A 248 28.37 5.67 -13.40
CA SER A 248 28.64 4.77 -12.28
C SER A 248 29.90 5.18 -11.52
N VAL A 249 29.88 5.02 -10.20
CA VAL A 249 31.12 5.02 -9.39
C VAL A 249 31.79 3.65 -9.36
N SER A 250 31.14 2.62 -9.92
CA SER A 250 31.74 1.30 -10.18
C SER A 250 32.56 1.32 -11.49
N PRO A 251 33.71 0.61 -11.57
CA PRO A 251 34.43 0.40 -12.82
C PRO A 251 33.67 -0.46 -13.85
N ILE A 252 32.56 -1.09 -13.46
CA ILE A 252 31.66 -1.83 -14.36
C ILE A 252 30.34 -1.08 -14.45
N THR A 253 30.08 -0.46 -15.61
CA THR A 253 28.83 0.24 -15.90
C THR A 253 27.86 -0.68 -16.65
N PRO A 254 26.59 -0.84 -16.21
CA PRO A 254 25.57 -1.60 -16.94
C PRO A 254 25.25 -1.01 -18.32
N ASN A 255 24.91 -1.87 -19.28
CA ASN A 255 24.45 -1.42 -20.59
C ASN A 255 22.99 -0.94 -20.57
N GLN A 256 22.15 -1.61 -19.77
CA GLN A 256 20.74 -1.31 -19.52
C GLN A 256 20.50 -1.24 -17.99
N TYR A 257 19.39 -0.60 -17.61
CA TYR A 257 18.99 -0.35 -16.24
C TYR A 257 17.52 -0.76 -16.01
N PRO A 258 17.18 -1.39 -14.88
CA PRO A 258 15.79 -1.69 -14.51
C PRO A 258 14.90 -0.44 -14.46
N LEU A 259 13.62 -0.63 -14.77
CA LEU A 259 12.64 0.44 -14.92
C LEU A 259 11.68 0.47 -13.71
N ILE A 260 11.43 1.66 -13.17
CA ILE A 260 10.44 1.87 -12.10
C ILE A 260 9.48 2.97 -12.54
N VAL A 261 8.17 2.74 -12.38
CA VAL A 261 7.11 3.69 -12.73
C VAL A 261 6.25 4.00 -11.51
N PHE A 262 6.15 5.28 -11.17
CA PHE A 262 5.27 5.82 -10.14
C PHE A 262 4.03 6.47 -10.76
N LEU A 263 2.89 6.36 -10.06
CA LEU A 263 1.60 6.93 -10.48
C LEU A 263 0.90 7.59 -9.29
N HIS A 264 0.67 8.90 -9.35
CA HIS A 264 0.06 9.65 -8.24
C HIS A 264 -1.47 9.49 -8.13
N GLY A 265 -2.02 9.95 -7.01
CA GLY A 265 -3.44 9.87 -6.67
C GLY A 265 -4.36 10.86 -7.38
N GLN A 266 -5.60 10.91 -6.90
CA GLN A 266 -6.57 11.98 -7.23
C GLN A 266 -6.30 13.18 -6.32
N HIS A 267 -6.40 14.39 -6.87
CA HIS A 267 -6.31 15.67 -6.18
C HIS A 267 -6.74 16.76 -7.19
N ASP A 268 -6.55 18.03 -6.81
CA ASP A 268 -6.66 19.17 -7.71
C ASP A 268 -5.76 18.98 -8.96
N PRO A 269 -6.30 18.96 -10.20
CA PRO A 269 -5.53 18.72 -11.42
C PRO A 269 -4.57 19.85 -11.81
N TYR A 270 -4.60 21.00 -11.12
CA TYR A 270 -3.62 22.07 -11.32
C TYR A 270 -2.32 21.86 -10.50
N VAL A 271 -2.30 20.89 -9.58
CA VAL A 271 -1.13 20.57 -8.74
C VAL A 271 -0.21 19.55 -9.42
N THR A 272 1.08 19.86 -9.59
CA THR A 272 2.11 19.01 -10.23
C THR A 272 2.58 17.85 -9.35
N ASN A 273 1.63 17.05 -8.84
CA ASN A 273 1.84 16.01 -7.85
C ASN A 273 2.82 14.89 -8.29
N PHE A 274 2.99 14.71 -9.60
CA PHE A 274 3.98 13.79 -10.17
C PHE A 274 5.44 14.17 -9.80
N HIS A 275 5.74 15.44 -9.48
CA HIS A 275 7.05 15.83 -8.93
C HIS A 275 7.25 15.35 -7.49
N GLY A 276 6.17 15.00 -6.77
CA GLY A 276 6.21 14.79 -5.32
C GLY A 276 6.83 13.49 -4.83
N TYR A 277 7.28 12.61 -5.74
CA TYR A 277 8.08 11.41 -5.44
C TYR A 277 9.54 11.55 -5.86
N ASP A 278 10.00 12.77 -6.18
CA ASP A 278 11.37 13.00 -6.67
C ASP A 278 12.45 12.45 -5.73
N TYR A 279 12.26 12.56 -4.41
CA TYR A 279 13.18 12.02 -3.40
C TYR A 279 13.32 10.48 -3.45
N LEU A 280 12.24 9.76 -3.81
CA LEU A 280 12.28 8.32 -4.06
C LEU A 280 13.01 8.03 -5.38
N ALA A 281 12.72 8.81 -6.42
CA ALA A 281 13.28 8.65 -7.75
C ALA A 281 14.79 8.95 -7.83
N GLU A 282 15.26 9.97 -7.11
CA GLU A 282 16.68 10.33 -6.99
C GLU A 282 17.47 9.24 -6.27
N ASN A 283 16.94 8.71 -5.17
CA ASN A 283 17.56 7.61 -4.43
C ASN A 283 17.62 6.31 -5.25
N LEU A 284 16.62 6.03 -6.09
CA LEU A 284 16.65 4.89 -7.00
C LEU A 284 17.59 5.14 -8.20
N ALA A 285 17.59 6.34 -8.77
CA ALA A 285 18.50 6.69 -9.87
C ALA A 285 19.98 6.64 -9.45
N SER A 286 20.31 7.05 -8.22
CA SER A 286 21.67 6.89 -7.66
C SER A 286 22.06 5.44 -7.36
N HIS A 287 21.13 4.50 -7.48
CA HIS A 287 21.34 3.06 -7.31
C HIS A 287 21.18 2.24 -8.61
N GLY A 288 21.05 2.90 -9.77
CA GLY A 288 21.09 2.23 -11.08
C GLY A 288 19.71 1.90 -11.68
N TYR A 289 18.66 2.61 -11.28
CA TYR A 289 17.30 2.43 -11.83
C TYR A 289 16.90 3.63 -12.69
N ILE A 290 16.15 3.41 -13.77
CA ILE A 290 15.46 4.46 -14.51
C ILE A 290 14.08 4.62 -13.88
N VAL A 291 13.72 5.83 -13.45
CA VAL A 291 12.51 6.07 -12.64
C VAL A 291 11.66 7.17 -13.23
N LEU A 292 10.42 6.83 -13.58
CA LEU A 292 9.40 7.76 -14.04
C LEU A 292 8.34 7.98 -12.97
N SER A 293 7.77 9.18 -12.94
CA SER A 293 6.55 9.52 -12.22
C SER A 293 5.58 10.16 -13.21
N ILE A 294 4.51 9.41 -13.53
CA ILE A 294 3.53 9.77 -14.56
C ILE A 294 2.63 10.91 -14.07
N ASP A 295 2.43 11.93 -14.91
CA ASP A 295 1.37 12.91 -14.72
C ASP A 295 0.02 12.35 -15.16
N ALA A 296 -0.91 12.22 -14.22
CA ALA A 296 -2.29 11.80 -14.41
C ALA A 296 -3.29 12.96 -14.21
N ASN A 297 -2.86 14.22 -14.27
CA ASN A 297 -3.74 15.37 -14.03
C ASN A 297 -4.87 15.52 -15.05
N ALA A 298 -4.64 15.15 -16.32
CA ALA A 298 -5.72 15.07 -17.31
C ALA A 298 -6.82 14.07 -16.88
N VAL A 299 -6.41 12.92 -16.31
CA VAL A 299 -7.32 11.91 -15.77
C VAL A 299 -8.03 12.39 -14.49
N ASN A 300 -7.38 13.23 -13.68
CA ASN A 300 -8.00 13.86 -12.52
C ASN A 300 -9.04 14.93 -12.91
N GLY A 301 -8.82 15.62 -14.04
CA GLY A 301 -9.66 16.72 -14.55
C GLY A 301 -10.87 16.28 -15.38
N GLU A 302 -10.89 15.07 -15.94
CA GLU A 302 -12.03 14.57 -16.72
C GLU A 302 -13.33 14.61 -15.91
N LEU A 303 -14.33 15.30 -16.45
CA LEU A 303 -15.70 15.29 -15.91
C LEU A 303 -16.47 14.15 -16.57
N VAL A 304 -16.53 12.99 -15.92
CA VAL A 304 -17.42 11.89 -16.35
C VAL A 304 -18.88 12.37 -16.24
N THR A 305 -19.48 12.76 -17.36
CA THR A 305 -20.82 13.36 -17.49
C THR A 305 -21.97 12.35 -17.33
N ALA A 306 -21.87 11.46 -16.35
CA ALA A 306 -22.96 10.60 -15.92
C ALA A 306 -23.83 11.31 -14.86
N PRO A 307 -25.17 11.22 -14.91
CA PRO A 307 -26.04 11.82 -13.90
C PRO A 307 -25.70 11.33 -12.48
N GLY A 308 -25.41 12.27 -11.57
CA GLY A 308 -24.97 11.97 -10.20
C GLY A 308 -23.47 11.73 -10.02
N TYR A 309 -22.65 11.92 -11.06
CA TYR A 309 -21.18 11.78 -10.97
C TYR A 309 -20.45 13.13 -11.06
N HIS A 310 -19.38 13.28 -10.28
CA HIS A 310 -18.63 14.53 -10.14
C HIS A 310 -17.11 14.29 -10.16
N GLY A 311 -16.55 14.12 -11.37
CA GLY A 311 -15.12 14.23 -11.65
C GLY A 311 -14.26 12.97 -11.45
N GLY A 312 -13.23 12.86 -12.28
CA GLY A 312 -12.18 11.84 -12.25
C GLY A 312 -12.58 10.47 -12.81
N ASP A 313 -11.59 9.73 -13.31
CA ASP A 313 -11.74 8.31 -13.64
C ASP A 313 -12.02 7.48 -12.37
N SER A 314 -13.31 7.15 -12.18
CA SER A 314 -13.80 6.42 -11.01
C SER A 314 -13.40 4.95 -10.98
N SER A 315 -13.25 4.34 -12.15
CA SER A 315 -12.74 2.97 -12.31
C SER A 315 -11.22 2.85 -12.12
N SER A 316 -10.48 3.94 -12.33
CA SER A 316 -9.02 3.95 -12.57
C SER A 316 -8.60 3.08 -13.78
N GLU A 317 -9.47 2.95 -14.79
CA GLU A 317 -9.22 2.22 -16.04
C GLU A 317 -8.21 2.97 -16.92
N SER A 318 -8.47 4.25 -17.20
CA SER A 318 -7.58 5.10 -18.01
C SER A 318 -6.21 5.25 -17.37
N ARG A 319 -6.15 5.25 -16.04
CA ARG A 319 -4.91 5.27 -15.23
C ARG A 319 -4.02 4.07 -15.52
N ALA A 320 -4.61 2.89 -15.69
CA ALA A 320 -3.87 1.68 -16.07
C ALA A 320 -3.43 1.70 -17.54
N GLN A 321 -4.30 2.21 -18.42
CA GLN A 321 -3.98 2.36 -19.84
C GLN A 321 -2.82 3.37 -20.05
N LEU A 322 -2.77 4.44 -19.25
CA LEU A 322 -1.68 5.42 -19.23
C LEU A 322 -0.34 4.82 -18.82
N VAL A 323 -0.31 3.92 -17.83
CA VAL A 323 0.92 3.18 -17.47
C VAL A 323 1.37 2.30 -18.64
N LEU A 324 0.47 1.50 -19.23
CA LEU A 324 0.82 0.61 -20.34
C LEU A 324 1.28 1.40 -21.59
N GLY A 325 0.56 2.44 -21.99
CA GLY A 325 0.95 3.30 -23.11
C GLY A 325 2.25 4.08 -22.87
N THR A 326 2.56 4.46 -21.62
CA THR A 326 3.87 5.03 -21.27
C THR A 326 4.99 4.02 -21.47
N LEU A 327 4.80 2.77 -21.03
CA LEU A 327 5.78 1.69 -21.22
C LEU A 327 5.99 1.37 -22.70
N ASP A 328 4.92 1.28 -23.50
CA ASP A 328 5.00 1.05 -24.94
C ASP A 328 5.77 2.18 -25.65
N ARG A 329 5.51 3.43 -25.25
CA ARG A 329 6.19 4.59 -25.83
C ARG A 329 7.66 4.67 -25.40
N LEU A 330 8.00 4.28 -24.17
CA LEU A 330 9.38 4.08 -23.73
C LEU A 330 10.08 2.97 -24.51
N LYS A 331 9.39 1.87 -24.85
CA LYS A 331 9.96 0.76 -25.60
C LYS A 331 10.36 1.19 -27.01
N GLN A 332 9.49 1.94 -27.69
CA GLN A 332 9.80 2.57 -28.99
C GLN A 332 11.04 3.49 -28.89
N ILE A 333 11.16 4.27 -27.81
CA ILE A 333 12.33 5.13 -27.56
C ILE A 333 13.59 4.32 -27.26
N ASN A 334 13.49 3.20 -26.54
CA ASN A 334 14.60 2.30 -26.26
C ASN A 334 15.13 1.65 -27.55
N GLU A 335 14.24 1.23 -28.45
CA GLU A 335 14.59 0.53 -29.69
C GLU A 335 15.08 1.50 -30.79
N HIS A 336 14.42 2.64 -30.97
CA HIS A 336 14.66 3.55 -32.11
C HIS A 336 15.28 4.90 -31.73
N GLY A 337 15.14 5.32 -30.47
CA GLY A 337 15.43 6.69 -30.02
C GLY A 337 14.17 7.56 -30.00
N GLN A 338 14.21 8.67 -29.26
CA GLN A 338 13.17 9.70 -29.36
C GLN A 338 13.53 10.66 -30.50
N VAL A 339 12.53 11.08 -31.27
CA VAL A 339 12.63 12.25 -32.16
C VAL A 339 11.73 13.38 -31.67
N ASP A 340 12.16 14.63 -31.89
CA ASP A 340 11.36 15.83 -31.65
C ASP A 340 10.43 16.14 -32.84
N LYS A 341 9.58 17.16 -32.69
CA LYS A 341 8.64 17.62 -33.73
C LYS A 341 9.31 18.13 -35.03
N ASN A 342 10.63 18.30 -35.04
CA ASN A 342 11.42 18.78 -36.16
C ASN A 342 12.28 17.66 -36.79
N GLY A 343 12.24 16.44 -36.25
CA GLY A 343 13.05 15.29 -36.69
C GLY A 343 14.45 15.19 -36.05
N ASN A 344 14.79 16.05 -35.09
CA ASN A 344 16.02 15.95 -34.32
C ASN A 344 15.91 14.89 -33.21
N PRO A 345 17.03 14.40 -32.62
CA PRO A 345 16.98 13.61 -31.41
C PRO A 345 16.26 14.34 -30.26
N GLY A 346 15.19 13.74 -29.72
CA GLY A 346 14.50 14.22 -28.54
C GLY A 346 15.30 14.00 -27.25
N ALA A 347 14.93 14.66 -26.15
CA ALA A 347 15.69 14.60 -24.90
C ALA A 347 15.80 13.18 -24.29
N LEU A 348 14.81 12.30 -24.50
CA LEU A 348 14.90 10.89 -24.10
C LEU A 348 15.68 9.98 -25.06
N ASN A 349 16.24 10.51 -26.16
CA ASN A 349 17.13 9.73 -27.02
C ASN A 349 18.38 9.21 -26.26
N ILE A 350 18.75 9.82 -25.13
CA ILE A 350 19.77 9.31 -24.21
C ILE A 350 19.43 7.94 -23.60
N LEU A 351 18.14 7.58 -23.53
CA LEU A 351 17.67 6.27 -23.02
C LEU A 351 17.66 5.16 -24.09
N ARG A 352 18.07 5.46 -25.33
CA ARG A 352 18.10 4.47 -26.42
C ARG A 352 19.05 3.31 -26.09
N GLY A 353 18.52 2.10 -26.04
CA GLY A 353 19.23 0.89 -25.63
C GLY A 353 19.61 0.86 -24.15
N LYS A 354 18.97 1.66 -23.29
CA LYS A 354 19.28 1.79 -21.84
C LYS A 354 18.22 1.23 -20.91
N ILE A 355 17.03 0.90 -21.40
CA ILE A 355 15.93 0.42 -20.56
C ILE A 355 15.93 -1.12 -20.56
N ASP A 356 15.88 -1.71 -19.38
CA ASP A 356 15.60 -3.14 -19.18
C ASP A 356 14.09 -3.34 -18.97
N PHE A 357 13.43 -3.98 -19.95
CA PHE A 357 11.99 -4.30 -19.89
C PHE A 357 11.71 -5.67 -19.28
N ASP A 358 12.73 -6.47 -18.97
CA ASP A 358 12.61 -7.70 -18.20
C ASP A 358 12.62 -7.40 -16.68
N HIS A 359 12.97 -6.18 -16.25
CA HIS A 359 12.97 -5.79 -14.84
C HIS A 359 12.18 -4.49 -14.59
N ILE A 360 10.85 -4.61 -14.56
CA ILE A 360 9.93 -3.47 -14.35
C ILE A 360 9.26 -3.53 -12.96
N GLY A 361 9.37 -2.45 -12.19
CA GLY A 361 8.60 -2.19 -10.96
C GLY A 361 7.55 -1.09 -11.15
N ILE A 362 6.41 -1.21 -10.46
CA ILE A 362 5.31 -0.24 -10.54
C ILE A 362 4.78 0.14 -9.15
N MET A 363 4.64 1.44 -8.85
CA MET A 363 4.05 1.96 -7.61
C MET A 363 2.91 2.94 -7.91
N GLY A 364 1.84 2.88 -7.11
CA GLY A 364 0.74 3.81 -7.23
C GLY A 364 0.20 4.26 -5.88
N HIS A 365 -0.04 5.57 -5.72
CA HIS A 365 -0.63 6.16 -4.52
C HIS A 365 -2.13 6.41 -4.71
N SER A 366 -3.00 6.07 -3.74
CA SER A 366 -4.43 6.41 -3.76
C SER A 366 -5.14 5.83 -5.00
N ARG A 367 -5.86 6.64 -5.80
CA ARG A 367 -6.37 6.23 -7.13
C ARG A 367 -5.30 5.71 -8.09
N GLY A 368 -4.06 6.16 -7.94
CA GLY A 368 -2.90 5.61 -8.65
C GLY A 368 -2.61 4.17 -8.23
N GLY A 369 -2.81 3.81 -6.96
CA GLY A 369 -2.73 2.43 -6.48
C GLY A 369 -3.79 1.53 -7.13
N GLN A 370 -5.04 2.00 -7.23
CA GLN A 370 -6.08 1.31 -8.02
C GLN A 370 -5.71 1.21 -9.51
N GLY A 371 -5.06 2.24 -10.06
CA GLY A 371 -4.48 2.23 -11.40
C GLY A 371 -3.41 1.14 -11.58
N ILE A 372 -2.55 0.91 -10.60
CA ILE A 372 -1.55 -0.18 -10.62
C ILE A 372 -2.21 -1.56 -10.47
N ALA A 373 -3.22 -1.71 -9.60
CA ALA A 373 -4.02 -2.94 -9.53
C ALA A 373 -4.68 -3.27 -10.88
N ASN A 374 -5.32 -2.29 -11.52
CA ASN A 374 -5.86 -2.43 -12.88
C ASN A 374 -4.76 -2.70 -13.92
N THR A 375 -3.57 -2.10 -13.80
CA THR A 375 -2.43 -2.32 -14.73
C THR A 375 -2.04 -3.80 -14.77
N ILE A 376 -1.90 -4.44 -13.61
CA ILE A 376 -1.60 -5.89 -13.49
C ILE A 376 -2.69 -6.72 -14.18
N LYS A 377 -3.96 -6.33 -14.05
CA LYS A 377 -5.11 -7.03 -14.65
C LYS A 377 -5.17 -6.85 -16.17
N PHE A 378 -5.00 -5.62 -16.66
CA PHE A 378 -5.14 -5.28 -18.08
C PHE A 378 -3.95 -5.72 -18.92
N ASN A 379 -2.74 -5.73 -18.35
CA ASN A 379 -1.52 -6.17 -19.03
C ASN A 379 -1.66 -7.61 -19.56
N LYS A 380 -2.33 -8.50 -18.83
CA LYS A 380 -2.57 -9.92 -19.21
C LYS A 380 -3.20 -10.08 -20.60
N SER A 381 -4.08 -9.16 -20.98
CA SER A 381 -4.78 -9.15 -22.28
C SER A 381 -4.44 -7.92 -23.12
N ARG A 382 -3.47 -7.11 -22.67
CA ARG A 382 -3.05 -5.85 -23.30
C ARG A 382 -4.27 -4.97 -23.63
N ARG A 383 -5.12 -4.74 -22.63
CA ARG A 383 -6.43 -4.08 -22.78
C ARG A 383 -6.29 -2.55 -22.71
N GLY A 384 -6.69 -1.85 -23.76
CA GLY A 384 -6.71 -0.39 -23.84
C GLY A 384 -7.72 0.13 -24.87
N ALA A 385 -7.85 1.46 -24.98
CA ALA A 385 -8.65 2.10 -26.02
C ALA A 385 -8.07 1.88 -27.44
N SER A 386 -8.87 2.19 -28.47
CA SER A 386 -8.51 1.92 -29.87
C SER A 386 -8.98 3.03 -30.81
N TYR A 387 -8.41 3.07 -32.01
CA TYR A 387 -8.84 3.94 -33.12
C TYR A 387 -10.36 3.90 -33.33
N ALA A 388 -10.95 2.69 -33.37
CA ALA A 388 -12.39 2.52 -33.54
C ALA A 388 -13.21 3.06 -32.36
N GLY A 389 -12.64 3.06 -31.15
CA GLY A 389 -13.25 3.70 -29.97
C GLY A 389 -13.26 5.23 -30.09
N LEU A 390 -12.13 5.84 -30.48
CA LEU A 390 -12.06 7.29 -30.71
C LEU A 390 -13.02 7.74 -31.83
N VAL A 391 -13.04 7.03 -32.96
CA VAL A 391 -13.98 7.31 -34.05
C VAL A 391 -15.44 7.11 -33.60
N THR A 392 -15.74 6.10 -32.78
CA THR A 392 -17.10 5.93 -32.22
C THR A 392 -17.49 7.08 -31.29
N ALA A 393 -16.55 7.59 -30.49
CA ALA A 393 -16.79 8.72 -29.59
C ALA A 393 -17.05 10.02 -30.39
N LEU A 394 -16.22 10.32 -31.39
CA LEU A 394 -16.36 11.54 -32.21
C LEU A 394 -17.51 11.47 -33.23
N LEU A 395 -17.99 10.26 -33.61
CA LEU A 395 -19.25 10.11 -34.35
C LEU A 395 -20.50 10.35 -33.48
N PHE A 396 -20.37 10.27 -32.15
CA PHE A 396 -21.44 10.57 -31.20
C PHE A 396 -21.41 12.04 -30.76
N ASP A 397 -20.22 12.57 -30.50
CA ASP A 397 -19.96 13.95 -30.09
C ASP A 397 -18.67 14.47 -30.77
N PRO A 398 -18.78 15.10 -31.96
CA PRO A 398 -17.63 15.65 -32.69
C PRO A 398 -16.92 16.79 -31.94
N ASP A 399 -17.66 17.51 -31.08
CA ASP A 399 -17.17 18.68 -30.36
C ASP A 399 -16.48 18.34 -29.03
N ARG A 400 -16.58 17.09 -28.55
CA ARG A 400 -15.97 16.62 -27.29
C ARG A 400 -14.54 17.10 -27.05
N PHE A 401 -13.75 17.20 -28.12
CA PHE A 401 -12.34 17.59 -28.07
C PHE A 401 -12.03 18.90 -28.81
N SER A 402 -13.00 19.62 -29.37
CA SER A 402 -12.74 20.73 -30.32
C SER A 402 -12.02 21.94 -29.69
N THR A 403 -12.08 22.11 -28.36
CA THR A 403 -11.34 23.16 -27.62
C THR A 403 -9.82 22.93 -27.58
N GLU A 404 -9.37 21.69 -27.37
CA GLU A 404 -7.95 21.34 -27.26
C GLU A 404 -7.37 20.77 -28.56
N TYR A 405 -8.22 20.08 -29.33
CA TYR A 405 -7.87 19.32 -30.53
C TYR A 405 -8.82 19.63 -31.71
N PRO A 406 -8.98 20.90 -32.14
CA PRO A 406 -9.94 21.30 -33.18
C PRO A 406 -9.85 20.51 -34.49
N ASP A 407 -8.65 20.13 -34.94
CA ASP A 407 -8.46 19.35 -36.18
C ASP A 407 -9.09 17.94 -36.09
N LEU A 408 -9.37 17.41 -34.89
CA LEU A 408 -10.18 16.19 -34.73
C LEU A 408 -11.66 16.48 -35.03
N GLY A 409 -12.21 17.60 -34.56
CA GLY A 409 -13.59 18.02 -34.88
C GLY A 409 -13.78 18.28 -36.37
N ASP A 410 -12.86 19.03 -36.98
CA ASP A 410 -12.85 19.36 -38.43
C ASP A 410 -12.75 18.11 -39.35
N SER A 411 -12.36 16.96 -38.78
CA SER A 411 -12.31 15.67 -39.48
C SER A 411 -13.64 14.91 -39.50
N PHE A 412 -14.71 15.42 -38.87
CA PHE A 412 -16.05 14.86 -38.97
C PHE A 412 -17.01 15.81 -39.68
N ALA A 413 -17.65 15.32 -40.73
CA ALA A 413 -18.75 16.03 -41.36
C ALA A 413 -19.98 15.96 -40.45
N ALA A 414 -20.58 17.13 -40.15
CA ALA A 414 -21.77 17.23 -39.31
C ALA A 414 -22.95 16.42 -39.87
N ALA A 415 -23.73 15.81 -38.99
CA ALA A 415 -24.96 15.12 -39.37
C ALA A 415 -25.98 16.12 -39.95
N THR A 416 -26.70 15.71 -40.99
CA THR A 416 -27.81 16.47 -41.58
C THR A 416 -29.14 15.76 -41.31
N THR A 417 -30.25 16.35 -41.72
CA THR A 417 -31.58 15.70 -41.63
C THR A 417 -31.70 14.42 -42.48
N THR A 418 -30.75 14.14 -43.36
CA THR A 418 -30.74 12.95 -44.24
C THR A 418 -29.46 12.12 -44.17
N THR A 419 -28.40 12.59 -43.48
CA THR A 419 -27.10 11.88 -43.39
C THR A 419 -26.59 11.84 -41.95
N LYS A 420 -26.07 10.68 -41.53
CA LYS A 420 -25.29 10.58 -40.28
C LYS A 420 -23.99 11.37 -40.40
N ALA A 421 -23.37 11.69 -39.25
CA ALA A 421 -22.00 12.17 -39.21
C ALA A 421 -21.05 11.15 -39.87
N SER A 422 -19.98 11.63 -40.52
CA SER A 422 -19.05 10.78 -41.27
C SER A 422 -17.61 11.30 -41.19
N LEU A 423 -16.66 10.38 -41.36
CA LEU A 423 -15.23 10.60 -41.13
C LEU A 423 -14.50 11.01 -42.42
N ASP A 424 -13.78 12.12 -42.35
CA ASP A 424 -12.77 12.58 -43.32
C ASP A 424 -11.42 11.97 -42.94
N GLU A 425 -11.20 10.71 -43.35
CA GLU A 425 -10.00 9.92 -43.01
C GLU A 425 -8.67 10.65 -43.28
N PRO A 426 -8.46 11.37 -44.40
CA PRO A 426 -7.25 12.18 -44.60
C PRO A 426 -7.04 13.26 -43.54
N LYS A 427 -8.09 13.99 -43.13
CA LYS A 427 -7.98 14.98 -42.05
C LYS A 427 -7.75 14.31 -40.70
N PHE A 428 -8.45 13.21 -40.40
CA PHE A 428 -8.27 12.50 -39.13
C PHE A 428 -6.85 11.97 -39.00
N ALA A 429 -6.30 11.35 -40.06
CA ALA A 429 -4.91 10.94 -40.10
C ALA A 429 -3.94 12.13 -39.94
N ALA A 430 -4.23 13.29 -40.54
CA ALA A 430 -3.44 14.50 -40.33
C ALA A 430 -3.50 15.00 -38.88
N ALA A 431 -4.68 15.01 -38.25
CA ALA A 431 -4.88 15.42 -36.86
C ALA A 431 -4.20 14.47 -35.85
N ILE A 432 -4.32 13.15 -36.04
CA ILE A 432 -3.62 12.13 -35.24
C ILE A 432 -2.10 12.35 -35.26
N ASN A 433 -1.53 12.65 -36.44
CA ASN A 433 -0.10 12.98 -36.56
C ASN A 433 0.23 14.34 -35.94
N LYS A 434 -0.56 15.39 -36.21
CA LYS A 434 -0.38 16.76 -35.69
C LYS A 434 -0.34 16.81 -34.17
N TYR A 435 -1.22 16.06 -33.52
CA TYR A 435 -1.34 15.98 -32.06
C TYR A 435 -0.52 14.83 -31.45
N ASN A 436 0.24 14.08 -32.26
CA ASN A 436 1.09 12.98 -31.81
C ASN A 436 0.31 11.98 -30.93
N ILE A 437 -0.85 11.52 -31.45
CA ILE A 437 -1.82 10.68 -30.75
C ILE A 437 -1.51 9.19 -30.93
N PHE A 438 -1.55 8.45 -29.83
CA PHE A 438 -1.29 7.03 -29.71
C PHE A 438 -2.45 6.26 -29.08
N TYR A 439 -2.40 4.95 -29.24
CA TYR A 439 -3.23 3.98 -28.54
C TYR A 439 -2.29 3.02 -27.80
N ALA A 440 -2.70 2.50 -26.63
CA ALA A 440 -1.91 1.49 -25.94
C ALA A 440 -1.87 0.20 -26.79
N GLU A 441 -0.73 -0.48 -26.86
CA GLU A 441 -0.56 -1.61 -27.77
C GLU A 441 -1.43 -2.79 -27.32
N GLY A 442 -2.30 -3.24 -28.23
CA GLY A 442 -3.38 -4.18 -27.96
C GLY A 442 -3.00 -5.66 -27.96
N GLY A 443 -3.87 -6.49 -27.39
CA GLY A 443 -3.71 -7.95 -27.33
C GLY A 443 -3.55 -8.60 -28.70
N GLY A 444 -2.50 -9.40 -28.86
CA GLY A 444 -2.13 -10.03 -30.14
C GLY A 444 -1.20 -9.19 -31.02
N VAL A 445 -0.99 -7.91 -30.69
CA VAL A 445 0.07 -7.05 -31.26
C VAL A 445 1.25 -6.99 -30.30
N ALA A 446 0.98 -6.65 -29.03
CA ALA A 446 1.98 -6.65 -27.96
C ALA A 446 1.93 -7.90 -27.09
N SER A 447 3.08 -8.24 -26.48
CA SER A 447 3.16 -9.18 -25.36
C SER A 447 2.95 -8.44 -24.02
N PRO A 448 2.38 -9.10 -22.99
CA PRO A 448 2.35 -8.57 -21.63
C PRO A 448 3.76 -8.28 -21.09
N TYR A 449 3.91 -7.21 -20.32
CA TYR A 449 5.12 -6.93 -19.54
C TYR A 449 5.25 -7.88 -18.35
N ASP A 450 6.48 -8.24 -17.95
CA ASP A 450 6.73 -9.07 -16.76
C ASP A 450 7.09 -8.19 -15.54
N PHE A 451 6.06 -7.77 -14.79
CA PHE A 451 6.23 -6.91 -13.62
C PHE A 451 6.86 -7.68 -12.45
N LYS A 452 8.05 -7.23 -12.04
CA LYS A 452 8.83 -7.84 -10.94
C LYS A 452 8.43 -7.33 -9.56
N ALA A 453 7.77 -6.17 -9.48
CA ALA A 453 7.29 -5.61 -8.23
C ALA A 453 6.06 -4.70 -8.47
N ALA A 454 5.06 -4.78 -7.60
CA ALA A 454 3.94 -3.86 -7.55
C ALA A 454 3.73 -3.34 -6.12
N PHE A 455 3.67 -2.03 -5.93
CA PHE A 455 3.48 -1.41 -4.62
C PHE A 455 2.24 -0.50 -4.63
N LEU A 456 1.26 -0.81 -3.80
CA LEU A 456 0.02 -0.06 -3.66
C LEU A 456 0.13 0.79 -2.38
N LEU A 457 0.41 2.08 -2.54
CA LEU A 457 0.57 3.04 -1.45
C LEU A 457 -0.80 3.65 -1.11
N ALA A 458 -1.29 3.46 0.12
CA ALA A 458 -2.59 3.96 0.59
C ALA A 458 -3.72 3.87 -0.46
N PRO A 459 -3.93 2.72 -1.12
CA PRO A 459 -4.69 2.66 -2.37
C PRO A 459 -6.20 2.75 -2.14
N THR A 460 -6.90 3.32 -3.12
CA THR A 460 -8.33 3.07 -3.30
C THR A 460 -8.54 1.68 -3.93
N ASP A 461 -9.70 1.08 -3.73
CA ASP A 461 -10.08 -0.17 -4.38
C ASP A 461 -11.60 -0.28 -4.55
N PHE A 462 -12.22 0.67 -5.26
CA PHE A 462 -13.69 0.73 -5.37
C PHE A 462 -14.34 -0.52 -6.00
N GLY A 463 -13.56 -1.36 -6.70
CA GLY A 463 -14.03 -2.62 -7.28
C GLY A 463 -13.85 -3.87 -6.41
N GLY A 464 -13.00 -3.84 -5.38
CA GLY A 464 -12.51 -5.05 -4.70
C GLY A 464 -11.71 -5.93 -5.67
N ASN A 465 -10.51 -5.45 -6.03
CA ASN A 465 -9.74 -6.00 -7.14
C ASN A 465 -9.20 -7.40 -6.84
N THR A 466 -9.72 -8.42 -7.51
CA THR A 466 -9.14 -9.77 -7.53
C THR A 466 -8.05 -9.94 -8.61
N ASP A 467 -7.37 -11.08 -8.58
CA ASP A 467 -6.47 -11.61 -9.60
C ASP A 467 -5.19 -10.80 -9.86
N LEU A 468 -4.69 -10.10 -8.84
CA LEU A 468 -3.36 -9.48 -8.84
C LEU A 468 -2.29 -10.58 -8.66
N ASN A 469 -2.06 -11.34 -9.74
CA ASN A 469 -1.29 -12.60 -9.76
C ASN A 469 0.05 -12.46 -10.47
N ASN A 470 1.01 -13.33 -10.09
CA ASN A 470 2.36 -13.49 -10.61
C ASN A 470 3.34 -12.33 -10.38
N VAL A 471 2.93 -11.30 -9.63
CA VAL A 471 3.77 -10.15 -9.25
C VAL A 471 3.87 -10.03 -7.72
N PRO A 472 5.08 -9.83 -7.15
CA PRO A 472 5.25 -9.47 -5.74
C PRO A 472 4.48 -8.18 -5.44
N LEU A 473 3.49 -8.27 -4.54
CA LEU A 473 2.59 -7.17 -4.21
C LEU A 473 2.84 -6.68 -2.79
N GLY A 474 3.19 -5.41 -2.63
CA GLY A 474 3.17 -4.68 -1.36
C GLY A 474 1.95 -3.77 -1.30
N VAL A 475 1.28 -3.72 -0.15
CA VAL A 475 0.16 -2.80 0.11
C VAL A 475 0.40 -2.07 1.42
N LEU A 476 0.54 -0.75 1.38
CA LEU A 476 0.79 0.09 2.56
C LEU A 476 -0.50 0.77 3.04
N LEU A 477 -0.77 0.66 4.34
CA LEU A 477 -1.97 1.16 5.01
C LEU A 477 -1.60 2.20 6.09
N PRO A 478 -1.90 3.50 5.90
CA PRO A 478 -1.61 4.52 6.91
C PRO A 478 -2.70 4.55 7.98
N THR A 479 -2.39 4.31 9.25
CA THR A 479 -3.48 4.22 10.27
C THR A 479 -4.18 5.57 10.52
N CYS A 480 -3.54 6.69 10.18
CA CYS A 480 -4.08 8.04 10.27
C CYS A 480 -4.29 8.69 8.89
N ASP A 481 -4.62 7.87 7.90
CA ASP A 481 -5.19 8.26 6.61
C ASP A 481 -6.53 9.01 6.81
N GLY A 482 -6.65 10.22 6.27
CA GLY A 482 -7.84 11.06 6.38
C GLY A 482 -8.64 11.19 5.09
N ASP A 483 -8.11 10.78 3.94
CA ASP A 483 -8.86 10.65 2.69
C ASP A 483 -9.53 9.27 2.63
N MET A 484 -8.75 8.20 2.74
CA MET A 484 -9.19 6.81 2.73
C MET A 484 -9.44 6.26 4.15
N LEU A 485 -10.51 6.79 4.76
CA LEU A 485 -11.06 6.48 6.09
C LEU A 485 -11.02 4.98 6.42
N ASN A 486 -11.52 4.19 5.47
CA ASN A 486 -11.77 2.76 5.50
C ASN A 486 -10.56 1.89 5.13
N LEU A 487 -9.41 2.47 4.73
CA LEU A 487 -8.19 1.76 4.36
C LEU A 487 -8.40 0.68 3.28
N GLN A 488 -9.00 1.03 2.13
CA GLN A 488 -9.39 0.07 1.09
C GLN A 488 -8.28 -0.90 0.61
N GLY A 489 -7.01 -0.53 0.70
CA GLY A 489 -5.91 -1.47 0.46
C GLY A 489 -5.94 -2.75 1.33
N ALA A 490 -6.62 -2.75 2.47
CA ALA A 490 -6.87 -3.96 3.25
C ALA A 490 -7.69 -4.99 2.46
N VAL A 491 -8.69 -4.53 1.69
CA VAL A 491 -9.46 -5.35 0.73
C VAL A 491 -8.53 -5.87 -0.38
N SER A 492 -7.74 -4.98 -0.99
CA SER A 492 -6.80 -5.35 -2.05
C SER A 492 -5.77 -6.39 -1.61
N PHE A 493 -5.30 -6.33 -0.36
CA PHE A 493 -4.47 -7.39 0.20
C PHE A 493 -5.29 -8.66 0.44
N ASP A 494 -6.42 -8.57 1.14
CA ASP A 494 -7.19 -9.74 1.59
C ASP A 494 -7.70 -10.60 0.42
N HIS A 495 -8.18 -9.98 -0.66
CA HIS A 495 -8.61 -10.65 -1.90
C HIS A 495 -7.46 -11.33 -2.67
N ASN A 496 -6.21 -10.85 -2.55
CA ASN A 496 -5.09 -11.32 -3.36
C ASN A 496 -4.00 -12.08 -2.58
N ARG A 497 -4.11 -12.17 -1.25
CA ARG A 497 -3.04 -12.65 -0.36
C ARG A 497 -2.48 -14.03 -0.72
N TYR A 498 -3.32 -14.93 -1.23
CA TYR A 498 -2.91 -16.30 -1.60
C TYR A 498 -2.34 -16.45 -3.01
N GLY A 499 -2.58 -15.48 -3.91
CA GLY A 499 -2.29 -15.59 -5.35
C GLY A 499 -3.13 -16.63 -6.09
N GLY A 500 -3.01 -16.65 -7.42
CA GLY A 500 -3.63 -17.65 -8.29
C GLY A 500 -2.90 -19.00 -8.24
N LYS A 501 -3.51 -20.06 -8.79
CA LYS A 501 -2.89 -21.40 -8.85
C LYS A 501 -1.56 -21.35 -9.62
N GLY A 502 -0.49 -21.79 -8.97
CA GLY A 502 0.87 -21.80 -9.53
C GLY A 502 1.64 -20.49 -9.41
N ASP A 503 1.01 -19.43 -8.87
CA ASP A 503 1.68 -18.19 -8.49
C ASP A 503 2.71 -18.46 -7.38
N LYS A 504 3.88 -17.85 -7.51
CA LYS A 504 5.00 -17.96 -6.55
C LYS A 504 5.33 -16.65 -5.85
N ALA A 505 4.78 -15.54 -6.32
CA ALA A 505 5.07 -14.23 -5.74
C ALA A 505 4.54 -14.13 -4.30
N PRO A 506 5.30 -13.52 -3.37
CA PRO A 506 4.80 -13.19 -2.04
C PRO A 506 3.74 -12.07 -2.10
N ARG A 507 3.02 -11.90 -1.00
CA ARG A 507 2.13 -10.75 -0.76
C ARG A 507 2.45 -10.12 0.59
N TYR A 508 2.41 -8.79 0.65
CA TYR A 508 2.72 -8.01 1.85
C TYR A 508 1.62 -6.99 2.15
N GLN A 509 1.17 -6.95 3.41
CA GLN A 509 0.42 -5.83 3.99
C GLN A 509 1.34 -5.13 4.99
N ILE A 510 1.46 -3.81 4.86
CA ILE A 510 2.40 -2.96 5.59
C ILE A 510 1.57 -1.91 6.33
N THR A 511 1.24 -2.16 7.60
CA THR A 511 0.49 -1.19 8.42
C THR A 511 1.48 -0.23 9.08
N VAL A 512 1.35 1.07 8.84
CA VAL A 512 2.26 2.09 9.40
C VAL A 512 1.52 2.98 10.40
N HIS A 513 1.77 2.76 11.69
CA HIS A 513 1.04 3.40 12.78
C HIS A 513 1.38 4.88 12.93
N GLY A 514 0.35 5.72 12.84
CA GLY A 514 0.44 7.18 12.94
C GLY A 514 0.67 7.91 11.62
N SER A 515 0.96 7.18 10.53
CA SER A 515 1.20 7.78 9.21
C SER A 515 -0.10 8.25 8.54
N ASN A 516 0.05 9.23 7.66
CA ASN A 516 -0.98 9.89 6.89
C ASN A 516 -1.06 9.37 5.44
N HIS A 517 -2.11 9.74 4.70
CA HIS A 517 -2.19 9.52 3.24
C HIS A 517 -1.11 10.36 2.52
N ASN A 518 -1.19 11.67 2.66
CA ASN A 518 -0.52 12.64 1.80
C ASN A 518 1.00 12.75 2.02
N PHE A 519 1.45 12.62 3.27
CA PHE A 519 2.83 12.94 3.66
C PHE A 519 3.95 12.13 2.95
N TYR A 520 3.63 10.98 2.33
CA TYR A 520 4.54 10.25 1.45
C TYR A 520 4.94 11.02 0.17
N ASN A 521 4.29 12.15 -0.11
CA ASN A 521 4.54 13.04 -1.22
C ASN A 521 5.05 14.41 -0.72
N THR A 522 5.89 15.10 -1.50
CA THR A 522 6.45 16.44 -1.16
C THR A 522 5.65 17.62 -1.71
N ILE A 523 4.67 17.40 -2.60
CA ILE A 523 3.86 18.44 -3.26
C ILE A 523 2.41 18.38 -2.76
N TRP A 524 1.74 17.24 -2.90
CA TRP A 524 0.47 16.94 -2.25
C TRP A 524 0.72 16.53 -0.80
N ALA A 525 1.16 17.49 0.02
CA ALA A 525 1.70 17.27 1.36
C ALA A 525 0.84 17.88 2.50
N GLN A 526 -0.40 18.32 2.20
CA GLN A 526 -1.32 18.87 3.21
C GLN A 526 -1.84 17.77 4.15
N ASP A 527 -2.07 18.11 5.41
CA ASP A 527 -2.69 17.19 6.37
C ASP A 527 -4.20 17.05 6.07
N ASP A 528 -4.66 15.85 5.71
CA ASP A 528 -6.06 15.56 5.42
C ASP A 528 -6.90 15.20 6.67
N PHE A 529 -6.25 14.93 7.81
CA PHE A 529 -6.86 14.24 8.94
C PHE A 529 -7.44 15.25 9.94
N ARG A 530 -8.72 15.11 10.21
CA ARG A 530 -9.50 16.06 11.02
C ARG A 530 -10.55 15.33 11.86
N LEU A 531 -11.16 16.06 12.79
CA LEU A 531 -12.26 15.54 13.62
C LEU A 531 -13.33 14.84 12.75
N GLY A 532 -13.75 13.65 13.17
CA GLY A 532 -14.70 12.80 12.43
C GLY A 532 -14.08 11.93 11.31
N LYS A 533 -12.77 11.98 11.06
CA LYS A 533 -12.08 11.13 10.06
C LYS A 533 -11.59 9.77 10.60
N GLY A 534 -11.74 9.52 11.89
CA GLY A 534 -11.30 8.31 12.59
C GLY A 534 -11.04 8.59 14.07
N PRO A 535 -10.25 7.75 14.77
CA PRO A 535 -9.92 7.97 16.19
C PRO A 535 -9.10 9.23 16.43
N ASP A 536 -9.42 9.96 17.49
CA ASP A 536 -8.75 11.22 17.84
C ASP A 536 -7.23 11.11 18.09
N HIS A 537 -6.67 9.92 18.37
CA HIS A 537 -5.22 9.75 18.55
C HIS A 537 -4.38 10.08 17.29
N CYS A 538 -5.04 10.29 16.15
CA CYS A 538 -4.43 10.73 14.91
C CYS A 538 -4.36 12.27 14.77
N LEU A 539 -5.01 13.04 15.65
CA LEU A 539 -5.02 14.50 15.62
C LEU A 539 -3.66 15.07 16.09
N THR A 540 -3.12 16.04 15.35
CA THR A 540 -1.80 16.67 15.61
C THR A 540 -1.76 17.53 16.88
N ASN A 541 -2.90 18.03 17.34
CA ASN A 541 -3.00 18.98 18.47
C ASN A 541 -3.04 18.32 19.86
N ARG A 542 -2.82 17.00 19.94
CA ARG A 542 -2.90 16.24 21.20
C ARG A 542 -1.54 15.76 21.69
N TYR A 543 -1.36 15.74 23.01
CA TYR A 543 -0.13 15.25 23.66
C TYR A 543 0.06 13.72 23.55
N ASP A 544 -1.04 12.99 23.35
CA ASP A 544 -1.11 11.52 23.23
C ASP A 544 -1.13 11.03 21.77
N SER A 545 -0.92 11.95 20.81
CA SER A 545 -0.99 11.67 19.38
C SER A 545 0.07 10.65 18.94
N ILE A 546 -0.35 9.64 18.18
CA ILE A 546 0.57 8.66 17.56
C ILE A 546 1.13 9.17 16.22
N ARG A 547 0.60 10.31 15.74
CA ARG A 547 0.82 10.93 14.43
C ARG A 547 2.30 11.08 14.08
N VAL A 548 2.65 10.75 12.84
CA VAL A 548 4.00 10.91 12.28
C VAL A 548 4.09 12.27 11.57
N ALA A 549 5.23 12.96 11.70
CA ALA A 549 5.50 14.20 10.98
C ALA A 549 5.87 13.92 9.51
N ALA A 550 5.63 14.88 8.61
CA ALA A 550 5.75 14.63 7.17
C ALA A 550 7.15 14.17 6.72
N ASP A 551 8.22 14.74 7.29
CA ASP A 551 9.59 14.32 6.97
C ASP A 551 9.96 12.95 7.55
N ASP A 552 9.49 12.64 8.75
CA ASP A 552 9.69 11.32 9.37
C ASP A 552 8.96 10.22 8.59
N GLN A 553 7.77 10.51 8.07
CA GLN A 553 7.01 9.60 7.23
C GLN A 553 7.66 9.41 5.84
N ARG A 554 8.26 10.45 5.27
CA ARG A 554 9.08 10.29 4.05
C ARG A 554 10.31 9.42 4.29
N ARG A 555 10.85 9.40 5.50
CA ARG A 555 11.98 8.51 5.86
C ARG A 555 11.54 7.05 6.03
N ASP A 556 10.39 6.77 6.64
CA ASP A 556 9.83 5.41 6.61
C ASP A 556 9.45 4.98 5.18
N GLY A 557 8.82 5.86 4.41
CA GLY A 557 8.45 5.64 3.01
C GLY A 557 9.64 5.39 2.08
N LEU A 558 10.74 6.13 2.25
CA LEU A 558 11.97 5.95 1.48
C LEU A 558 12.51 4.53 1.65
N PHE A 559 12.61 4.04 2.88
CA PHE A 559 13.01 2.66 3.14
C PHE A 559 11.97 1.65 2.63
N LEU A 560 10.69 1.82 2.98
CA LEU A 560 9.64 0.83 2.69
C LEU A 560 9.33 0.69 1.19
N ILE A 561 9.42 1.77 0.40
CA ILE A 561 9.15 1.76 -1.04
C ILE A 561 10.42 1.38 -1.81
N ASN A 562 11.56 2.03 -1.54
CA ASN A 562 12.75 1.79 -2.35
C ASN A 562 13.42 0.44 -2.02
N SER A 563 13.42 -0.02 -0.76
CA SER A 563 13.93 -1.38 -0.47
C SER A 563 13.06 -2.48 -1.09
N PHE A 564 11.75 -2.25 -1.25
CA PHE A 564 10.85 -3.18 -1.94
C PHE A 564 11.21 -3.31 -3.42
N MET A 565 11.34 -2.17 -4.10
CA MET A 565 11.74 -2.14 -5.52
C MET A 565 13.15 -2.71 -5.71
N ARG A 566 14.10 -2.35 -4.85
CA ARG A 566 15.48 -2.83 -4.94
C ARG A 566 15.59 -4.34 -4.72
N TYR A 567 14.86 -4.89 -3.75
CA TYR A 567 14.81 -6.33 -3.51
C TYR A 567 14.11 -7.10 -4.64
N HIS A 568 12.94 -6.64 -5.10
CA HIS A 568 12.11 -7.41 -6.04
C HIS A 568 12.40 -7.16 -7.52
N VAL A 569 12.76 -5.93 -7.91
CA VAL A 569 13.09 -5.56 -9.30
C VAL A 569 14.58 -5.79 -9.59
N GLY A 570 15.47 -5.31 -8.72
CA GLY A 570 16.92 -5.42 -8.91
C GLY A 570 17.57 -6.65 -8.28
N GLY A 571 16.83 -7.45 -7.50
CA GLY A 571 17.38 -8.64 -6.83
C GLY A 571 18.35 -8.35 -5.68
N GLU A 572 18.32 -7.14 -5.10
CA GLU A 572 19.21 -6.74 -4.00
C GLU A 572 18.90 -7.50 -2.70
N GLU A 573 19.41 -8.73 -2.57
CA GLU A 573 19.21 -9.60 -1.40
C GLU A 573 19.71 -8.99 -0.07
N LYS A 574 20.44 -7.85 -0.08
CA LYS A 574 20.79 -7.09 1.14
C LYS A 574 19.55 -6.63 1.93
N PHE A 575 18.44 -6.36 1.26
CA PHE A 575 17.16 -5.99 1.90
C PHE A 575 16.28 -7.20 2.24
N ALA A 576 16.66 -8.40 1.83
CA ALA A 576 15.77 -9.54 1.87
C ALA A 576 15.42 -10.01 3.29
N SER A 577 16.27 -9.71 4.28
CA SER A 577 16.00 -9.99 5.69
C SER A 577 14.79 -9.21 6.23
N TRP A 578 14.55 -8.00 5.74
CA TRP A 578 13.32 -7.23 6.03
C TRP A 578 12.11 -7.87 5.35
N TRP A 579 12.17 -8.08 4.03
CA TRP A 579 11.09 -8.69 3.22
C TRP A 579 10.84 -10.19 3.46
N LYS A 580 11.53 -10.76 4.45
CA LYS A 580 11.34 -12.13 5.00
C LYS A 580 11.03 -12.10 6.51
N GLY A 581 10.85 -10.93 7.14
CA GLY A 581 10.36 -10.80 8.53
C GLY A 581 11.39 -11.15 9.61
N MET A 582 12.66 -10.76 9.39
CA MET A 582 13.81 -11.15 10.23
C MET A 582 14.75 -10.00 10.57
N ALA A 583 14.58 -8.84 9.95
CA ALA A 583 15.36 -7.64 10.22
C ALA A 583 14.54 -6.59 10.98
N ARG A 584 15.23 -5.76 11.78
CA ARG A 584 14.73 -4.47 12.25
C ARG A 584 14.65 -3.45 11.12
N LEU A 585 13.87 -2.39 11.30
CA LEU A 585 14.06 -1.15 10.53
C LEU A 585 15.45 -0.55 10.79
N PRO A 586 16.10 0.10 9.80
CA PRO A 586 17.25 0.94 10.07
C PRO A 586 16.81 2.22 10.80
N ASP A 587 17.64 2.77 11.68
CA ASP A 587 17.33 4.04 12.37
C ASP A 587 17.14 5.21 11.38
N ALA A 588 17.73 5.10 10.19
CA ALA A 588 17.52 6.01 9.06
C ALA A 588 16.05 6.08 8.59
N ALA A 589 15.25 5.02 8.78
CA ALA A 589 13.82 4.97 8.49
C ALA A 589 12.93 5.40 9.68
N CYS A 590 13.49 5.49 10.89
CA CYS A 590 12.74 5.84 12.09
C CYS A 590 12.64 7.35 12.31
N PRO A 591 11.59 7.87 13.00
CA PRO A 591 11.47 9.31 13.27
C PRO A 591 12.72 9.93 13.89
N PHE A 592 13.02 11.19 13.59
CA PHE A 592 14.36 11.77 13.81
C PHE A 592 14.81 11.71 15.29
N GLY A 593 15.95 11.06 15.54
CA GLY A 593 16.46 10.80 16.89
C GLY A 593 15.66 9.79 17.70
N ARG A 594 14.75 9.03 17.09
CA ARG A 594 13.83 8.06 17.71
C ARG A 594 13.90 6.68 17.04
N GLY A 595 15.12 6.25 16.73
CA GLY A 595 15.43 4.86 16.43
C GLY A 595 15.74 4.09 17.73
N PRO A 596 15.39 2.80 17.85
CA PRO A 596 14.61 2.01 16.90
C PRO A 596 13.09 2.26 17.02
N CYS A 597 12.32 1.84 16.01
CA CYS A 597 10.87 2.10 15.90
C CYS A 597 10.06 0.91 15.33
N ASP A 598 10.50 -0.32 15.60
CA ASP A 598 9.90 -1.57 15.04
C ASP A 598 8.43 -1.83 15.46
N GLU A 599 7.90 -1.02 16.38
CA GLU A 599 6.50 -0.97 16.80
C GLU A 599 5.63 -0.05 15.93
N ARG A 600 6.23 0.80 15.06
CA ARG A 600 5.48 1.62 14.09
C ARG A 600 5.06 0.89 12.83
N VAL A 601 5.69 -0.24 12.47
CA VAL A 601 5.41 -0.97 11.23
C VAL A 601 5.06 -2.43 11.52
N ALA A 602 3.81 -2.81 11.25
CA ALA A 602 3.38 -4.21 11.25
C ALA A 602 3.44 -4.77 9.83
N LEU A 603 4.46 -5.60 9.56
CA LEU A 603 4.65 -6.30 8.30
C LEU A 603 3.96 -7.68 8.34
N THR A 604 2.92 -7.84 7.52
CA THR A 604 2.25 -9.12 7.26
C THR A 604 2.83 -9.73 5.99
N ILE A 605 3.19 -11.02 6.04
CA ILE A 605 3.78 -11.75 4.91
C ILE A 605 2.94 -12.99 4.63
N GLN A 606 2.36 -13.07 3.44
CA GLN A 606 1.73 -14.30 2.93
C GLN A 606 2.62 -14.89 1.83
N LYS A 607 3.04 -16.15 2.02
CA LYS A 607 3.77 -16.92 1.01
C LYS A 607 2.82 -17.71 0.10
N ASN A 608 3.35 -18.07 -1.07
CA ASN A 608 2.71 -18.96 -2.03
C ASN A 608 2.43 -20.36 -1.44
N GLU A 609 1.58 -21.13 -2.12
CA GLU A 609 1.16 -22.48 -1.74
C GLU A 609 2.32 -23.43 -1.40
N SER A 610 3.46 -23.38 -2.12
CA SER A 610 4.58 -24.30 -1.89
C SER A 610 5.47 -23.96 -0.69
N GLN A 611 5.19 -22.86 0.01
CA GLN A 611 5.97 -22.36 1.15
C GLN A 611 5.10 -22.15 2.41
N ARG A 612 3.90 -22.75 2.44
CA ARG A 612 2.99 -22.72 3.58
C ARG A 612 2.30 -24.07 3.78
N LYS A 613 2.00 -24.40 5.04
CA LYS A 613 1.11 -25.49 5.42
C LYS A 613 -0.05 -24.90 6.23
N PRO A 614 -1.24 -24.74 5.63
CA PRO A 614 -2.42 -24.27 6.33
C PRO A 614 -2.75 -25.15 7.53
N ILE A 615 -3.10 -24.54 8.66
CA ILE A 615 -3.71 -25.22 9.81
C ILE A 615 -5.19 -24.89 9.80
N GLN A 616 -5.53 -23.60 9.85
CA GLN A 616 -6.90 -23.12 10.01
C GLN A 616 -7.14 -21.84 9.21
N TYR A 617 -8.01 -21.96 8.20
CA TYR A 617 -8.69 -20.83 7.55
C TYR A 617 -10.20 -20.98 7.76
N PHE A 618 -10.94 -19.88 7.72
CA PHE A 618 -12.36 -19.83 8.08
C PHE A 618 -13.29 -19.92 6.85
N THR A 619 -12.83 -20.60 5.80
CA THR A 619 -13.52 -20.75 4.50
C THR A 619 -14.61 -21.82 4.48
N MET A 620 -14.67 -22.72 5.47
CA MET A 620 -15.60 -23.85 5.49
C MET A 620 -16.73 -23.63 6.50
N ALA A 621 -17.94 -24.11 6.18
CA ALA A 621 -19.11 -23.98 7.05
C ALA A 621 -18.95 -24.66 8.44
N ASN A 622 -17.97 -25.55 8.59
CA ASN A 622 -17.60 -26.25 9.83
C ASN A 622 -16.20 -25.88 10.35
N SER A 623 -15.60 -24.76 9.89
CA SER A 623 -14.31 -24.25 10.41
C SER A 623 -14.36 -23.96 11.93
N ASP A 624 -15.55 -23.86 12.54
CA ASP A 624 -15.73 -23.76 14.00
C ASP A 624 -15.51 -25.08 14.76
N LYS A 625 -15.27 -26.20 14.05
CA LYS A 625 -15.18 -27.56 14.61
C LYS A 625 -14.05 -28.41 14.05
N VAL A 626 -13.65 -28.20 12.79
CA VAL A 626 -12.64 -29.01 12.09
C VAL A 626 -11.72 -28.10 11.28
N ASN A 627 -10.41 -28.35 11.37
CA ASN A 627 -9.38 -27.57 10.68
C ASN A 627 -8.96 -28.18 9.33
N LEU A 628 -8.06 -27.51 8.62
CA LEU A 628 -7.63 -27.92 7.27
C LEU A 628 -6.70 -29.16 7.26
N LEU A 629 -6.23 -29.60 8.43
CA LEU A 629 -5.55 -30.87 8.62
C LEU A 629 -6.53 -32.04 8.90
N GLY A 630 -7.81 -31.74 9.11
CA GLY A 630 -8.85 -32.69 9.51
C GLY A 630 -8.97 -32.89 11.03
N GLY A 631 -8.18 -32.17 11.83
CA GLY A 631 -8.21 -32.24 13.29
C GLY A 631 -9.33 -31.39 13.90
N ALA A 632 -9.74 -31.73 15.12
CA ALA A 632 -10.76 -30.99 15.85
C ALA A 632 -10.29 -29.58 16.24
N VAL A 633 -11.24 -28.63 16.22
CA VAL A 633 -11.08 -27.27 16.76
C VAL A 633 -12.01 -27.12 17.95
N THR A 634 -11.49 -26.73 19.12
CA THR A 634 -12.30 -26.52 20.33
C THR A 634 -12.10 -25.11 20.87
N TYR A 635 -13.22 -24.45 21.19
CA TYR A 635 -13.28 -23.11 21.77
C TYR A 635 -13.75 -23.22 23.23
N SER A 636 -13.08 -22.52 24.16
CA SER A 636 -13.45 -22.50 25.57
C SER A 636 -13.25 -21.11 26.18
N GLY A 637 -14.07 -20.73 27.16
CA GLY A 637 -13.98 -19.44 27.87
C GLY A 637 -14.44 -18.19 27.10
N PHE A 638 -14.87 -18.32 25.83
CA PHE A 638 -15.48 -17.22 25.08
C PHE A 638 -16.99 -17.09 25.38
N ASP A 639 -17.46 -15.85 25.53
CA ASP A 639 -18.90 -15.56 25.71
C ASP A 639 -19.66 -15.57 24.38
N LYS A 640 -18.98 -15.21 23.29
CA LYS A 640 -19.48 -15.32 21.91
C LYS A 640 -18.34 -15.66 20.98
N THR A 641 -18.64 -16.51 20.00
CA THR A 641 -17.82 -16.74 18.80
C THR A 641 -18.70 -16.65 17.55
N ALA A 642 -18.11 -16.19 16.44
CA ALA A 642 -18.68 -16.28 15.10
C ALA A 642 -17.57 -16.60 14.10
N THR A 643 -17.91 -17.16 12.94
CA THR A 643 -17.00 -17.28 11.79
C THR A 643 -17.59 -16.51 10.63
N CYS A 644 -16.79 -15.63 10.02
CA CYS A 644 -17.23 -14.75 8.94
C CYS A 644 -16.46 -15.04 7.66
N GLU A 645 -17.18 -15.10 6.54
CA GLU A 645 -16.60 -15.32 5.21
C GLU A 645 -15.92 -14.07 4.64
N MET A 646 -15.10 -14.23 3.61
CA MET A 646 -14.56 -13.12 2.84
C MET A 646 -15.56 -12.70 1.74
N PRO A 647 -16.09 -11.46 1.77
CA PRO A 647 -17.08 -10.98 0.80
C PRO A 647 -16.45 -10.62 -0.55
N SER A 648 -17.28 -10.51 -1.58
CA SER A 648 -16.90 -9.93 -2.88
C SER A 648 -17.09 -8.41 -2.92
N GLY A 649 -16.21 -7.72 -3.66
CA GLY A 649 -16.18 -6.25 -3.72
C GLY A 649 -15.63 -5.61 -2.44
N ALA A 650 -15.51 -4.27 -2.44
CA ALA A 650 -14.87 -3.51 -1.36
C ALA A 650 -15.83 -2.78 -0.39
N MET A 651 -17.14 -2.85 -0.65
CA MET A 651 -18.17 -2.14 0.12
C MET A 651 -19.11 -3.07 0.88
N THR A 652 -18.79 -4.36 0.95
CA THR A 652 -19.64 -5.42 1.49
C THR A 652 -19.01 -6.00 2.74
N ALA A 653 -19.78 -6.19 3.81
CA ALA A 653 -19.34 -6.93 4.99
C ALA A 653 -19.54 -8.45 4.78
N GLY A 654 -18.61 -9.27 5.26
CA GLY A 654 -18.76 -10.74 5.22
C GLY A 654 -19.92 -11.24 6.09
N ILE A 655 -20.67 -12.23 5.59
CA ILE A 655 -21.72 -12.93 6.34
C ILE A 655 -21.06 -13.77 7.44
N CYS A 656 -21.67 -13.79 8.63
CA CYS A 656 -21.16 -14.51 9.80
C CYS A 656 -22.12 -15.61 10.25
N SER A 657 -21.59 -16.78 10.61
CA SER A 657 -22.31 -18.06 10.83
C SER A 657 -23.35 -18.11 11.95
N ARG A 658 -23.52 -17.02 12.71
CA ARG A 658 -24.58 -16.85 13.73
C ARG A 658 -25.16 -15.45 13.64
N SER A 659 -24.29 -14.47 13.93
CA SER A 659 -24.41 -13.03 13.70
C SER A 659 -23.00 -12.44 13.88
N ARG A 660 -22.75 -11.26 13.32
CA ARG A 660 -21.57 -10.45 13.63
C ARG A 660 -21.58 -10.07 15.12
N ILE A 661 -20.43 -10.16 15.81
CA ILE A 661 -20.26 -9.70 17.18
C ILE A 661 -20.17 -8.16 17.18
N SER A 662 -20.72 -7.49 18.19
CA SER A 662 -20.62 -6.03 18.25
C SER A 662 -19.18 -5.56 18.34
N ASP A 663 -18.91 -4.34 17.89
CA ASP A 663 -17.59 -3.70 17.81
C ASP A 663 -16.71 -4.26 16.66
N PHE A 664 -17.21 -5.26 15.90
CA PHE A 664 -16.61 -5.78 14.66
C PHE A 664 -17.28 -5.21 13.40
N GLU A 665 -18.04 -4.12 13.50
CA GLU A 665 -18.79 -3.57 12.37
C GLU A 665 -17.87 -3.11 11.22
N PHE A 666 -18.17 -3.58 10.01
CA PHE A 666 -17.62 -3.06 8.77
C PHE A 666 -18.58 -1.99 8.21
N GLU A 667 -18.30 -0.73 8.50
CA GLU A 667 -18.94 0.41 7.83
C GLU A 667 -18.14 0.74 6.57
N PRO A 668 -18.72 0.68 5.35
CA PRO A 668 -17.98 0.83 4.09
C PRO A 668 -17.20 2.13 3.92
N TRP A 669 -17.64 3.21 4.59
CA TRP A 669 -16.95 4.52 4.59
C TRP A 669 -16.47 4.95 5.99
N GLY A 670 -16.51 4.05 6.97
CA GLY A 670 -16.17 4.36 8.36
C GLY A 670 -14.68 4.53 8.61
N GLY A 671 -14.34 5.45 9.52
CA GLY A 671 -12.98 5.71 10.00
C GLY A 671 -12.55 4.87 11.21
N SER A 672 -13.35 3.88 11.62
CA SER A 672 -13.14 2.99 12.77
C SER A 672 -13.75 1.61 12.51
N GLY A 673 -13.50 0.64 13.40
CA GLY A 673 -13.95 -0.74 13.26
C GLY A 673 -12.94 -1.65 12.55
N LEU A 674 -13.29 -2.91 12.36
CA LEU A 674 -12.48 -3.85 11.57
C LEU A 674 -12.50 -3.41 10.10
N ARG A 675 -11.31 -3.26 9.48
CA ARG A 675 -11.12 -2.82 8.08
C ARG A 675 -10.66 -3.96 7.15
N SER A 676 -10.04 -5.00 7.71
CA SER A 676 -9.78 -6.25 6.98
C SER A 676 -11.07 -7.03 6.74
N ILE A 677 -11.15 -7.73 5.60
CA ILE A 677 -12.32 -8.50 5.16
C ILE A 677 -12.02 -9.98 4.95
N ALA A 678 -10.76 -10.43 5.07
CA ALA A 678 -10.39 -11.85 5.01
C ALA A 678 -11.22 -12.70 5.97
N GLU A 679 -11.45 -13.97 5.60
CA GLU A 679 -12.26 -14.89 6.38
C GLU A 679 -11.64 -15.18 7.76
N HIS A 680 -12.42 -15.01 8.83
CA HIS A 680 -11.92 -14.97 10.20
C HIS A 680 -12.90 -15.54 11.22
N ALA A 681 -12.39 -15.88 12.40
CA ALA A 681 -13.20 -16.01 13.61
C ALA A 681 -13.26 -14.68 14.35
N GLU A 682 -14.47 -14.24 14.71
CA GLU A 682 -14.72 -13.18 15.68
C GLU A 682 -14.85 -13.81 17.07
N LEU A 683 -14.06 -13.34 18.04
CA LEU A 683 -13.96 -13.91 19.38
C LEU A 683 -14.20 -12.82 20.43
N SER A 684 -14.99 -13.10 21.47
CA SER A 684 -15.18 -12.17 22.60
C SER A 684 -15.30 -12.88 23.95
N TRP A 685 -14.73 -12.28 25.00
CA TRP A 685 -14.72 -12.83 26.36
C TRP A 685 -14.71 -11.75 27.45
N THR A 686 -15.18 -12.12 28.63
CA THR A 686 -15.23 -11.31 29.86
C THR A 686 -14.50 -11.98 31.04
N LYS A 687 -13.79 -13.10 30.80
CA LYS A 687 -12.95 -13.79 31.78
C LYS A 687 -11.61 -14.22 31.17
N ALA A 688 -10.53 -14.03 31.92
CA ALA A 688 -9.18 -14.43 31.52
C ALA A 688 -9.09 -15.93 31.21
N GLY A 689 -8.23 -16.29 30.25
CA GLY A 689 -7.91 -17.69 29.93
C GLY A 689 -8.84 -18.34 28.89
N ALA A 690 -9.56 -17.54 28.10
CA ALA A 690 -10.26 -18.04 26.91
C ALA A 690 -9.25 -18.71 25.95
N THR A 691 -9.65 -19.78 25.28
CA THR A 691 -8.76 -20.64 24.49
C THR A 691 -9.39 -21.15 23.20
N ILE A 692 -8.58 -21.22 22.14
CA ILE A 692 -8.83 -22.03 20.95
C ILE A 692 -7.73 -23.09 20.86
N THR A 693 -8.10 -24.36 20.72
CA THR A 693 -7.20 -25.48 20.44
C THR A 693 -7.45 -26.03 19.03
N ASN A 694 -6.38 -26.48 18.39
CA ASN A 694 -6.37 -27.14 17.08
C ASN A 694 -5.60 -28.44 17.22
N ASP A 695 -6.27 -29.58 17.01
CA ASP A 695 -5.59 -30.87 16.84
C ASP A 695 -4.83 -30.86 15.50
N LEU A 696 -3.55 -31.20 15.55
CA LEU A 696 -2.65 -31.21 14.41
C LEU A 696 -2.44 -32.62 13.83
N LEU A 697 -2.99 -33.66 14.47
CA LEU A 697 -2.97 -35.06 14.02
C LEU A 697 -1.57 -35.62 13.72
N GLY A 698 -0.55 -35.21 14.50
CA GLY A 698 0.85 -35.66 14.31
C GLY A 698 1.57 -34.96 13.15
N THR A 699 1.16 -33.73 12.81
CA THR A 699 1.69 -32.98 11.66
C THR A 699 3.17 -32.62 11.82
N SER A 700 4.00 -33.06 10.88
CA SER A 700 5.33 -32.47 10.61
C SER A 700 5.19 -31.04 10.09
N ALA A 701 6.02 -30.16 10.64
CA ALA A 701 6.23 -28.79 10.18
C ALA A 701 7.65 -28.55 9.61
N ASP A 702 8.49 -29.58 9.46
CA ASP A 702 9.96 -29.44 9.28
C ASP A 702 10.41 -28.79 7.96
N SER A 703 9.52 -28.69 6.97
CA SER A 703 9.74 -27.92 5.73
C SER A 703 9.49 -26.41 5.89
N HIS A 704 9.13 -25.97 7.10
CA HIS A 704 8.80 -24.59 7.47
C HIS A 704 9.67 -24.16 8.66
N ASP A 705 9.75 -22.84 8.89
CA ASP A 705 10.57 -22.28 9.98
C ASP A 705 9.80 -21.35 10.93
N THR A 706 8.54 -21.05 10.60
CA THR A 706 7.73 -20.04 11.27
C THR A 706 6.29 -20.55 11.43
N LEU A 707 5.73 -20.49 12.65
CA LEU A 707 4.29 -20.54 12.88
C LEU A 707 3.73 -19.11 12.76
N SER A 708 2.65 -18.93 12.01
CA SER A 708 2.03 -17.62 11.82
C SER A 708 0.51 -17.66 11.88
N PHE A 709 -0.08 -16.54 12.27
CA PHE A 709 -1.51 -16.24 12.19
C PHE A 709 -1.68 -14.73 12.03
N ARG A 710 -2.86 -14.28 11.61
CA ARG A 710 -3.22 -12.85 11.64
C ARG A 710 -4.20 -12.58 12.77
N LEU A 711 -3.96 -11.50 13.48
CA LEU A 711 -4.78 -11.01 14.59
C LEU A 711 -5.18 -9.56 14.30
N ALA A 712 -6.45 -9.24 14.52
CA ALA A 712 -6.89 -7.85 14.69
C ALA A 712 -7.37 -7.70 16.12
N VAL A 713 -6.74 -6.81 16.88
CA VAL A 713 -7.19 -6.48 18.23
C VAL A 713 -8.41 -5.57 18.11
N VAL A 714 -9.57 -6.01 18.62
CA VAL A 714 -10.82 -5.23 18.53
C VAL A 714 -11.09 -4.47 19.83
N ARG A 715 -10.83 -5.09 20.99
CA ARG A 715 -10.69 -4.36 22.26
C ARG A 715 -9.91 -5.17 23.31
N PRO A 716 -9.21 -4.51 24.25
CA PRO A 716 -8.91 -3.07 24.30
C PRO A 716 -7.76 -2.72 23.33
N MET A 717 -6.80 -1.86 23.67
CA MET A 717 -5.78 -1.40 22.72
C MET A 717 -4.65 -2.41 22.50
N GLY A 718 -4.36 -3.24 23.51
CA GLY A 718 -3.51 -4.43 23.40
C GLY A 718 -4.21 -5.73 23.82
N GLN A 719 -3.82 -6.85 23.21
CA GLN A 719 -4.21 -8.21 23.60
C GLN A 719 -3.05 -9.20 23.47
N GLU A 720 -2.67 -9.85 24.55
CA GLU A 720 -1.67 -10.94 24.50
C GLU A 720 -2.29 -12.22 23.96
N VAL A 721 -1.46 -13.03 23.28
CA VAL A 721 -1.80 -14.40 22.92
C VAL A 721 -0.65 -15.31 23.38
N LEU A 722 -0.92 -16.20 24.32
CA LEU A 722 0.02 -17.26 24.68
C LEU A 722 -0.17 -18.41 23.69
N VAL A 723 0.87 -18.68 22.91
CA VAL A 723 0.89 -19.68 21.85
C VAL A 723 1.61 -20.92 22.36
N THR A 724 0.89 -22.01 22.56
CA THR A 724 1.44 -23.30 22.99
C THR A 724 1.44 -24.27 21.81
N LEU A 725 2.60 -24.90 21.56
CA LEU A 725 2.69 -26.11 20.72
C LEU A 725 2.98 -27.31 21.61
N THR A 726 2.32 -28.43 21.32
CA THR A 726 2.52 -29.72 22.00
C THR A 726 2.83 -30.81 20.97
N ASP A 727 3.85 -31.65 21.23
CA ASP A 727 4.20 -32.77 20.36
C ASP A 727 3.44 -34.08 20.69
N SER A 728 3.60 -35.10 19.84
CA SER A 728 2.99 -36.42 20.01
C SER A 728 3.55 -37.21 21.20
N ALA A 729 4.68 -36.80 21.78
CA ALA A 729 5.22 -37.35 23.03
C ALA A 729 4.68 -36.61 24.27
N GLY A 730 3.87 -35.56 24.08
CA GLY A 730 3.26 -34.78 25.15
C GLY A 730 4.16 -33.70 25.75
N LYS A 731 5.28 -33.34 25.10
CA LYS A 731 6.06 -32.17 25.50
C LYS A 731 5.41 -30.91 24.93
N GLU A 732 5.46 -29.82 25.69
CA GLU A 732 4.90 -28.53 25.28
C GLU A 732 5.87 -27.37 25.54
N ALA A 733 5.73 -26.32 24.74
CA ALA A 733 6.37 -25.03 24.98
C ALA A 733 5.36 -23.91 24.68
N THR A 734 5.34 -22.88 25.52
CA THR A 734 4.41 -21.74 25.42
C THR A 734 5.19 -20.44 25.21
N ILE A 735 4.75 -19.63 24.25
CA ILE A 735 5.41 -18.40 23.79
C ILE A 735 4.42 -17.23 23.80
N GLU A 736 4.82 -16.08 24.35
CA GLU A 736 4.07 -14.83 24.26
C GLU A 736 4.19 -14.23 22.85
N ALA A 737 3.07 -13.98 22.18
CA ALA A 737 3.05 -13.39 20.85
C ALA A 737 3.73 -12.01 20.79
N SER A 738 3.67 -11.24 21.89
CA SER A 738 4.35 -9.95 22.04
C SER A 738 5.88 -10.00 21.98
N GLU A 739 6.53 -11.15 22.23
CA GLU A 739 7.98 -11.31 21.99
C GLU A 739 8.33 -11.23 20.49
N PHE A 740 7.36 -11.54 19.61
CA PHE A 740 7.58 -11.81 18.19
C PHE A 740 6.78 -10.93 17.21
N SER A 741 5.78 -10.17 17.64
CA SER A 741 5.12 -9.18 16.79
C SER A 741 4.53 -8.00 17.57
N GLY A 742 4.44 -6.83 16.92
CA GLY A 742 3.66 -5.69 17.39
C GLY A 742 2.16 -5.80 17.09
N ALA A 743 1.73 -6.76 16.27
CA ALA A 743 0.33 -6.96 15.86
C ALA A 743 -0.66 -7.22 17.02
N VAL A 744 -0.14 -7.46 18.23
CA VAL A 744 -0.88 -7.56 19.50
C VAL A 744 -1.32 -6.20 20.07
N TYR A 745 -1.06 -5.08 19.38
CA TYR A 745 -1.38 -3.72 19.83
C TYR A 745 -1.75 -2.80 18.65
N ASN A 746 -2.80 -1.97 18.79
CA ASN A 746 -3.32 -1.11 17.70
C ASN A 746 -2.57 0.23 17.52
N ALA A 747 -1.55 0.49 18.35
CA ALA A 747 -0.80 1.73 18.45
C ALA A 747 0.69 1.41 18.64
N PRO A 748 1.62 2.34 18.32
CA PRO A 748 3.05 2.07 18.41
C PRO A 748 3.48 2.06 19.88
N ARG A 749 3.46 0.87 20.48
CA ARG A 749 3.85 0.59 21.86
C ARG A 749 4.83 -0.58 21.89
N THR A 750 5.97 -0.37 22.52
CA THR A 750 6.90 -1.45 22.85
C THR A 750 6.38 -2.27 24.03
N LYS A 751 6.69 -3.57 24.02
CA LYS A 751 6.46 -4.47 25.14
C LYS A 751 7.30 -4.03 26.34
N ALA A 752 6.63 -3.64 27.42
CA ALA A 752 7.21 -3.45 28.75
C ALA A 752 6.08 -3.47 29.80
N GLU A 753 6.43 -3.64 31.08
CA GLU A 753 5.53 -3.39 32.23
C GLU A 753 4.13 -4.03 32.11
N GLY A 754 4.08 -5.28 31.65
CA GLY A 754 2.83 -6.02 31.50
C GLY A 754 2.00 -5.69 30.25
N ARG A 755 2.41 -4.73 29.39
CA ARG A 755 1.83 -4.63 28.04
C ARG A 755 2.15 -5.90 27.24
N PRO A 756 1.21 -6.49 26.48
CA PRO A 756 -0.15 -6.01 26.17
C PRO A 756 -1.27 -6.50 27.12
N LEU A 757 -0.96 -7.27 28.18
CA LEU A 757 -1.93 -7.70 29.21
C LEU A 757 -2.59 -6.50 29.91
N ILE A 758 -1.84 -5.41 30.06
CA ILE A 758 -2.30 -4.10 30.51
C ILE A 758 -2.24 -3.15 29.31
N ASP A 759 -3.21 -2.24 29.18
CA ASP A 759 -3.15 -1.16 28.19
C ASP A 759 -2.34 0.01 28.74
N ASP A 760 -1.62 0.71 27.87
CA ASP A 760 -0.95 1.95 28.25
C ASP A 760 -1.98 2.99 28.77
N PRO A 761 -1.73 3.68 29.90
CA PRO A 761 -2.64 4.72 30.39
C PRO A 761 -2.99 5.79 29.35
N ILE A 762 -2.07 6.05 28.40
CA ILE A 762 -2.26 7.02 27.32
C ILE A 762 -3.27 6.53 26.26
N ASP A 763 -3.41 5.21 26.09
CA ASP A 763 -4.29 4.58 25.10
C ASP A 763 -5.71 4.32 25.65
N LYS A 764 -5.91 4.51 26.96
CA LYS A 764 -7.19 4.31 27.66
C LYS A 764 -8.39 5.00 26.99
N PRO A 765 -8.31 6.23 26.43
CA PRO A 765 -9.43 6.85 25.73
C PRO A 765 -9.92 6.09 24.49
N TYR A 766 -9.11 5.17 23.95
CA TYR A 766 -9.35 4.45 22.69
C TYR A 766 -9.66 2.97 22.87
N SER A 767 -9.59 2.47 24.12
CA SER A 767 -9.79 1.05 24.50
C SER A 767 -11.20 0.48 24.28
N SER A 768 -12.13 1.29 23.75
CA SER A 768 -13.51 0.93 23.41
C SER A 768 -13.71 0.41 21.97
N GLY A 769 -12.63 0.16 21.21
CA GLY A 769 -12.70 -0.40 19.86
C GLY A 769 -12.93 0.61 18.74
N GLN A 770 -12.72 1.91 18.99
CA GLN A 770 -12.95 3.00 18.03
C GLN A 770 -11.77 3.25 17.06
N THR A 771 -10.87 2.28 16.91
CA THR A 771 -9.65 2.43 16.07
C THR A 771 -9.83 1.79 14.70
N LYS A 772 -8.91 2.05 13.75
CA LYS A 772 -8.86 1.35 12.45
C LYS A 772 -8.16 0.01 12.63
N MET A 773 -8.92 -1.08 12.69
CA MET A 773 -8.42 -2.37 13.15
C MET A 773 -8.18 -3.30 11.96
N LEU A 774 -7.00 -3.94 11.93
CA LEU A 774 -6.50 -4.69 10.78
C LEU A 774 -5.97 -6.05 11.21
N LEU A 775 -6.22 -7.08 10.40
CA LEU A 775 -5.64 -8.41 10.55
C LEU A 775 -4.13 -8.34 10.23
N ASN A 776 -3.30 -8.21 11.26
CA ASN A 776 -1.85 -8.09 11.18
C ASN A 776 -1.16 -9.39 11.64
N MET A 777 -0.03 -9.73 11.05
CA MET A 777 0.65 -11.01 11.31
C MET A 777 1.37 -11.06 12.67
N VAL A 778 1.12 -12.15 13.41
CA VAL A 778 2.04 -12.70 14.40
C VAL A 778 2.84 -13.81 13.72
N ALA A 779 4.17 -13.82 13.88
CA ALA A 779 5.07 -14.79 13.25
C ALA A 779 6.15 -15.24 14.25
N ILE A 780 5.99 -16.44 14.79
CA ILE A 780 6.87 -17.03 15.81
C ILE A 780 7.77 -18.07 15.14
N PRO A 781 9.11 -17.97 15.24
CA PRO A 781 10.02 -18.99 14.73
C PRO A 781 9.75 -20.34 15.43
N LEU A 782 9.68 -21.44 14.68
CA LEU A 782 9.46 -22.77 15.28
C LEU A 782 10.55 -23.15 16.29
N LYS A 783 11.78 -22.63 16.11
CA LYS A 783 12.90 -22.77 17.04
C LYS A 783 12.72 -22.03 18.39
N ALA A 784 11.65 -21.25 18.57
CA ALA A 784 11.26 -20.70 19.87
C ALA A 784 10.64 -21.76 20.80
N PHE A 785 10.00 -22.80 20.25
CA PHE A 785 9.31 -23.85 20.99
C PHE A 785 10.29 -24.92 21.50
N VAL A 786 11.23 -24.50 22.36
CA VAL A 786 12.35 -25.33 22.83
C VAL A 786 11.85 -26.62 23.48
N GLY A 787 12.33 -27.76 22.97
CA GLY A 787 12.03 -29.10 23.49
C GLY A 787 10.90 -29.84 22.79
N VAL A 788 10.04 -29.14 22.05
CA VAL A 788 8.92 -29.71 21.26
C VAL A 788 9.46 -30.31 19.95
N ASP A 789 9.00 -31.51 19.61
CA ASP A 789 9.31 -32.15 18.34
C ASP A 789 8.43 -31.62 17.18
N THR A 790 9.03 -30.81 16.29
CA THR A 790 8.35 -30.24 15.11
C THR A 790 7.98 -31.28 14.05
N THR A 791 8.53 -32.50 14.12
CA THR A 791 8.24 -33.57 13.16
C THR A 791 6.89 -34.22 13.42
N GLN A 792 6.35 -34.11 14.63
CA GLN A 792 5.21 -34.87 15.12
C GLN A 792 4.29 -34.00 16.00
N LEU A 793 3.91 -32.80 15.54
CA LEU A 793 3.08 -31.88 16.33
C LEU A 793 1.66 -32.42 16.53
N LYS A 794 1.18 -32.36 17.78
CA LYS A 794 -0.13 -32.87 18.20
C LYS A 794 -1.17 -31.76 18.40
N GLU A 795 -0.80 -30.66 19.04
CA GLU A 795 -1.75 -29.57 19.35
C GLU A 795 -1.12 -28.19 19.12
N LEU A 796 -1.93 -27.27 18.59
CA LEU A 796 -1.70 -25.82 18.66
C LEU A 796 -2.82 -25.19 19.49
N LYS A 797 -2.44 -24.54 20.58
CA LYS A 797 -3.35 -23.85 21.50
C LYS A 797 -2.99 -22.37 21.56
N LEU A 798 -4.00 -21.51 21.37
CA LEU A 798 -3.89 -20.07 21.61
C LEU A 798 -4.71 -19.75 22.85
N THR A 799 -4.08 -19.14 23.86
CA THR A 799 -4.71 -18.70 25.10
C THR A 799 -4.73 -17.18 25.17
N PHE A 800 -5.85 -16.60 25.58
CA PHE A 800 -6.05 -15.17 25.75
C PHE A 800 -6.08 -14.84 27.26
N PRO A 801 -4.94 -14.51 27.88
CA PRO A 801 -4.81 -14.37 29.34
C PRO A 801 -5.38 -13.06 29.91
N LYS A 802 -5.66 -12.05 29.08
CA LYS A 802 -6.22 -10.77 29.53
C LYS A 802 -7.68 -10.94 29.97
N GLU A 803 -8.10 -10.24 31.03
CA GLU A 803 -9.40 -10.43 31.70
C GLU A 803 -10.60 -10.37 30.75
N SER A 804 -10.64 -9.41 29.82
CA SER A 804 -11.68 -9.32 28.80
C SER A 804 -11.10 -8.93 27.44
N GLY A 805 -11.85 -9.19 26.38
CA GLY A 805 -11.38 -8.86 25.04
C GLY A 805 -12.35 -9.11 23.90
N LYS A 806 -11.97 -8.56 22.74
CA LYS A 806 -12.46 -8.93 21.41
C LYS A 806 -11.28 -8.98 20.44
N VAL A 807 -11.20 -10.00 19.60
CA VAL A 807 -10.22 -10.11 18.50
C VAL A 807 -10.83 -10.78 17.28
N ALA A 808 -10.35 -10.41 16.09
CA ALA A 808 -10.50 -11.22 14.88
C ALA A 808 -9.24 -12.08 14.69
N LEU A 809 -9.41 -13.35 14.31
CA LEU A 809 -8.32 -14.32 14.12
C LEU A 809 -8.46 -14.96 12.73
N ALA A 810 -7.38 -14.95 11.94
CA ALA A 810 -7.33 -15.48 10.57
C ALA A 810 -5.98 -16.17 10.26
N ASP A 811 -5.93 -16.83 9.10
CA ASP A 811 -4.70 -17.24 8.41
C ASP A 811 -3.68 -18.06 9.26
N ILE A 812 -4.15 -19.01 10.09
CA ILE A 812 -3.28 -19.83 10.95
C ILE A 812 -2.59 -20.91 10.11
N GLN A 813 -1.26 -20.88 10.05
CA GLN A 813 -0.46 -21.68 9.12
C GLN A 813 1.03 -21.72 9.53
N PHE A 814 1.73 -22.78 9.15
CA PHE A 814 3.19 -22.76 9.08
C PHE A 814 3.64 -22.08 7.78
N GLN A 815 4.74 -21.32 7.81
CA GLN A 815 5.36 -20.69 6.63
C GLN A 815 6.88 -20.86 6.62
N THR A 816 7.47 -20.82 5.43
CA THR A 816 8.92 -20.88 5.22
C THR A 816 9.46 -19.51 4.81
N PHE A 817 10.05 -18.78 5.76
CA PHE A 817 10.63 -17.45 5.50
C PHE A 817 12.12 -17.50 5.11
N GLY A 818 12.81 -18.59 5.44
CA GLY A 818 14.21 -18.84 5.14
C GLY A 818 15.17 -18.44 6.27
N ARG A 819 14.73 -18.48 7.54
CA ARG A 819 15.47 -17.95 8.71
C ARG A 819 16.89 -18.51 8.84
N ASP A 820 17.08 -19.77 8.50
CA ASP A 820 18.38 -20.46 8.55
C ASP A 820 19.41 -19.97 7.52
N LYS A 821 19.01 -19.13 6.56
CA LYS A 821 19.95 -18.44 5.64
C LYS A 821 20.59 -17.18 6.25
N PHE A 822 20.02 -16.65 7.34
CA PHE A 822 20.38 -15.35 7.92
C PHE A 822 20.84 -15.42 9.38
N GLY A 823 20.52 -16.52 10.10
CA GLY A 823 21.06 -16.75 11.44
C GLY A 823 22.57 -17.00 11.44
N PRO A 824 23.24 -16.88 12.61
CA PRO A 824 24.64 -17.24 12.73
C PRO A 824 24.83 -18.71 12.32
N ARG A 825 25.72 -18.96 11.36
CA ARG A 825 26.06 -20.32 10.94
C ARG A 825 26.63 -21.07 12.15
N LEU A 826 25.89 -22.04 12.68
CA LEU A 826 26.44 -23.02 13.61
C LEU A 826 27.55 -23.77 12.89
N VAL A 827 28.80 -23.35 13.13
CA VAL A 827 29.98 -24.08 12.69
C VAL A 827 29.98 -25.39 13.47
N ALA A 828 29.51 -26.46 12.83
CA ALA A 828 29.48 -27.78 13.43
C ALA A 828 30.91 -28.14 13.87
N ALA A 829 31.13 -28.18 15.18
CA ALA A 829 32.38 -28.62 15.76
C ALA A 829 32.64 -30.05 15.28
N LYS A 830 33.63 -30.22 14.41
CA LYS A 830 34.08 -31.55 13.99
C LYS A 830 34.60 -32.28 15.22
N LYS A 831 33.93 -33.37 15.58
CA LYS A 831 34.44 -34.39 16.50
C LYS A 831 35.61 -35.13 15.87
#